data_AF-A0A812KUE5-F1
#
_entry.id   AF-A0A812KUE5-F1
#
_cell.length_a   1.000
_cell.length_b   1.000
_cell.length_c   1.000
_cell.angle_alpha   90.00
_cell.angle_beta   90.00
_cell.angle_gamma   90.00
#
_symmetry.space_group_name_H-M   'P 1'
#
loop_
_entity.id
_entity.type
_entity.pdbx_description
1 polymer ?
#
loop_
_entity_poly.entity_id
_entity_poly.type
_entity_poly.pdbx_seq_one_letter_code
_entity_poly.pdbx_strand_id
1 'polypeptide(L)'
;MSVAVSTPQEVELPLRSRLSVPEEPREHRHSLIPSHRTLSASSQQPPRPRASRRSVLAETSRDLDNGAAPRHQSHTNLAIAVYTAVRITASVRLLLLQSSACYGACMRGGWCYNAHAEKDYCDSDGAAWCDTYCISEIIGRLCDSIARPLVTGLGLYIFLHRRDRFSAKEPLHTRARFLVFCLASFHCDASVAETLADRHAFQALMLLWEVLCNGVQMQMTNLKLHALGFHITARLCAALMLVILCAMCIGLPFFLFWNDAWKSEMGQLPVLVALACTGATLLLQFCGLCYAAGRSLCLGWHDAAIKAAGVCLCINAALLIPGPLLSIFGGAFFAVNESNAQEDRWSVLLTVDIGLQVLNVLLLSGMVGPQQWARPMEAFQKLAEFQGFGLSTKRIAFPGKVNAAARDCIVSFPGKYSDEWDAAVSAASSQSAFSLACVFLTDRASGLGEHSADPDHPGRCWCHALYGSLPASTYLSVVDVQQLRQEQGNDEASYQQQLSFKKSDAEAMGQLLLIKDLQAELEWQQELSQALNDAEDRCLANHARAPWGCRWFEEWRKNVSKASELGQRLHVFYFEGCKGQGKVAWDQLPDKEVREQVRACSGLGASQTAEVAYLHRLGLSYVEHDITDFKEMMSSNCSPASWPNEQKNRNLSREAS
;
A
#
# COMPACT_ATOMS: atom_id res chain seq x y z
N MET A 1 -19.71 75.53 -29.24
CA MET A 1 -20.15 75.03 -27.93
C MET A 1 -18.93 74.41 -27.27
N SER A 2 -18.24 75.21 -26.45
CA SER A 2 -16.95 74.90 -25.86
C SER A 2 -17.15 74.25 -24.50
N VAL A 3 -16.58 73.07 -24.30
CA VAL A 3 -16.60 72.36 -23.02
C VAL A 3 -15.30 72.65 -22.28
N ALA A 4 -15.46 73.11 -21.04
CA ALA A 4 -14.43 73.65 -20.17
C ALA A 4 -13.55 72.56 -19.55
N VAL A 5 -12.26 72.89 -19.46
CA VAL A 5 -11.23 72.23 -18.65
C VAL A 5 -11.35 72.74 -17.22
N SER A 6 -11.33 71.85 -16.23
CA SER A 6 -11.13 72.21 -14.82
C SER A 6 -10.09 71.29 -14.18
N THR A 7 -9.09 71.95 -13.59
CA THR A 7 -7.92 71.45 -12.85
C THR A 7 -8.26 71.12 -11.39
N PRO A 8 -7.39 70.39 -10.66
CA PRO A 8 -7.74 69.68 -9.43
C PRO A 8 -7.61 70.55 -8.16
N GLN A 9 -8.44 70.20 -7.16
CA GLN A 9 -8.45 70.78 -5.82
C GLN A 9 -7.38 70.15 -4.93
N GLU A 10 -6.52 71.00 -4.35
CA GLU A 10 -5.72 70.74 -3.16
C GLU A 10 -6.62 70.46 -1.95
N VAL A 11 -6.28 69.45 -1.16
CA VAL A 11 -6.83 69.27 0.19
C VAL A 11 -5.66 69.09 1.17
N GLU A 12 -5.62 69.98 2.14
CA GLU A 12 -4.63 70.11 3.20
C GLU A 12 -4.64 68.95 4.21
N LEU A 13 -3.45 68.71 4.76
CA LEU A 13 -3.12 67.85 5.90
C LEU A 13 -3.85 68.22 7.20
N PRO A 14 -3.86 67.29 8.18
CA PRO A 14 -3.53 67.69 9.54
C PRO A 14 -2.39 66.88 10.17
N LEU A 15 -1.54 67.64 10.88
CA LEU A 15 -0.42 67.23 11.74
C LEU A 15 -0.84 66.43 12.99
N ARG A 16 0.14 65.62 13.45
CA ARG A 16 0.44 65.08 14.81
C ARG A 16 0.41 63.54 14.80
N SER A 17 1.42 62.83 15.29
CA SER A 17 2.17 63.05 16.53
C SER A 17 3.55 62.36 16.49
N ARG A 18 4.52 62.96 17.19
CA ARG A 18 5.87 62.47 17.42
C ARG A 18 5.83 61.20 18.29
N LEU A 19 6.50 60.14 17.85
CA LEU A 19 6.90 59.04 18.71
C LEU A 19 8.44 58.94 18.73
N SER A 20 8.92 58.87 19.95
CA SER A 20 10.29 58.89 20.43
C SER A 20 11.08 57.64 20.06
N VAL A 21 12.33 57.87 19.68
CA VAL A 21 13.42 56.91 19.51
C VAL A 21 13.97 56.48 20.88
N PRO A 22 14.24 55.19 21.13
CA PRO A 22 15.25 54.77 22.10
C PRO A 22 16.49 54.22 21.34
N GLU A 23 17.60 54.96 21.34
CA GLU A 23 18.79 54.72 22.20
C GLU A 23 19.42 53.33 22.05
N GLU A 24 20.55 53.31 21.35
CA GLU A 24 21.57 52.26 21.33
C GLU A 24 22.15 51.97 22.72
N PRO A 25 22.70 50.76 22.93
CA PRO A 25 23.85 50.61 23.80
C PRO A 25 25.11 50.15 23.05
N ARG A 26 26.18 50.88 23.36
CA ARG A 26 27.58 50.71 22.95
C ARG A 26 28.21 49.39 23.38
N GLU A 27 29.08 48.93 22.48
CA GLU A 27 30.41 48.32 22.67
C GLU A 27 30.77 47.63 24.00
N HIS A 28 31.13 46.35 23.89
CA HIS A 28 32.24 45.78 24.66
C HIS A 28 33.22 45.00 23.77
N ARG A 29 34.42 45.58 23.63
CA ARG A 29 35.65 44.92 23.18
C ARG A 29 36.12 43.95 24.25
N HIS A 30 36.44 42.71 23.87
CA HIS A 30 37.56 41.97 24.46
C HIS A 30 38.29 41.20 23.36
N SER A 31 39.48 41.70 23.02
CA SER A 31 40.56 40.96 22.41
C SER A 31 41.17 40.00 23.44
N LEU A 32 41.58 38.80 23.00
CA LEU A 32 42.88 38.19 23.33
C LEU A 32 43.08 36.87 22.55
N ILE A 33 44.17 36.85 21.79
CA ILE A 33 44.81 35.71 21.11
C ILE A 33 45.52 34.85 22.17
N PRO A 34 45.66 33.52 21.97
CA PRO A 34 47.02 33.01 21.75
C PRO A 34 47.13 31.87 20.72
N SER A 35 48.02 32.11 19.74
CA SER A 35 49.13 31.27 19.26
C SER A 35 48.99 29.75 19.09
N HIS A 36 49.14 29.33 17.83
CA HIS A 36 50.01 28.26 17.32
C HIS A 36 50.21 26.96 18.14
N ARG A 37 49.70 25.86 17.59
CA ARG A 37 50.44 24.58 17.56
C ARG A 37 50.36 23.96 16.16
N THR A 38 51.48 24.06 15.46
CA THR A 38 51.86 23.24 14.31
C THR A 38 51.97 21.78 14.74
N LEU A 39 51.17 20.90 14.13
CA LEU A 39 51.42 19.46 14.14
C LEU A 39 51.60 18.97 12.71
N SER A 40 52.81 18.43 12.53
CA SER A 40 53.39 17.68 11.44
C SER A 40 52.44 16.90 10.55
N ALA A 41 52.60 17.12 9.24
CA ALA A 41 52.13 16.24 8.18
C ALA A 41 52.77 14.85 8.32
N SER A 42 51.96 13.88 8.74
CA SER A 42 52.25 12.45 8.64
C SER A 42 51.64 11.94 7.34
N SER A 43 52.52 11.49 6.44
CA SER A 43 52.25 10.70 5.25
C SER A 43 51.29 9.54 5.57
N GLN A 44 50.02 9.69 5.16
CA GLN A 44 49.11 8.56 5.03
C GLN A 44 49.00 8.19 3.55
N GLN A 45 49.46 6.98 3.23
CA GLN A 45 49.24 6.32 1.95
C GLN A 45 47.72 6.25 1.66
N PRO A 46 47.30 6.38 0.39
CA PRO A 46 45.91 6.21 0.02
C PRO A 46 45.44 4.79 0.41
N PRO A 47 44.25 4.65 1.03
CA PRO A 47 43.70 3.34 1.31
C PRO A 47 43.54 2.57 -0.01
N ARG A 48 44.11 1.36 -0.07
CA ARG A 48 43.87 0.41 -1.16
C ARG A 48 42.36 0.31 -1.40
N PRO A 49 41.89 0.30 -2.66
CA PRO A 49 40.48 0.13 -2.95
C PRO A 49 40.01 -1.17 -2.31
N ARG A 50 39.15 -1.04 -1.27
CA ARG A 50 38.42 -2.18 -0.73
C ARG A 50 37.65 -2.77 -1.89
N ALA A 51 37.88 -4.07 -2.13
CA ALA A 51 37.14 -4.84 -3.12
C ALA A 51 35.66 -4.50 -3.00
N SER A 52 35.13 -3.89 -4.07
CA SER A 52 33.70 -3.61 -4.22
C SER A 52 32.95 -4.90 -3.89
N ARG A 53 32.22 -4.88 -2.78
CA ARG A 53 31.24 -5.92 -2.45
C ARG A 53 30.15 -5.77 -3.50
N ARG A 54 30.30 -6.52 -4.59
CA ARG A 54 29.30 -6.63 -5.65
C ARG A 54 27.96 -7.01 -5.02
N SER A 55 26.92 -6.30 -5.45
CA SER A 55 25.56 -6.48 -4.98
C SER A 55 25.09 -7.89 -5.31
N VAL A 56 24.69 -8.61 -4.26
CA VAL A 56 24.20 -10.00 -4.32
C VAL A 56 22.94 -10.11 -5.20
N LEU A 57 22.22 -9.02 -5.51
CA LEU A 57 21.02 -9.00 -6.38
C LEU A 57 21.35 -8.84 -7.87
N ALA A 58 22.45 -8.14 -8.21
CA ALA A 58 22.98 -8.15 -9.58
C ALA A 58 23.50 -9.56 -9.96
N GLU A 59 23.95 -10.33 -8.98
CA GLU A 59 24.16 -11.78 -9.10
C GLU A 59 22.85 -12.54 -9.22
N THR A 60 21.79 -12.21 -8.46
CA THR A 60 20.48 -12.91 -8.55
C THR A 60 19.76 -12.71 -9.89
N SER A 61 19.80 -11.51 -10.49
CA SER A 61 19.25 -11.28 -11.85
C SER A 61 20.11 -11.97 -12.90
N ARG A 62 21.44 -11.93 -12.80
CA ARG A 62 22.32 -12.74 -13.66
C ARG A 62 22.07 -14.23 -13.49
N ASP A 63 21.77 -14.73 -12.30
CA ASP A 63 21.52 -16.15 -12.05
C ASP A 63 20.14 -16.59 -12.56
N LEU A 64 19.14 -15.70 -12.54
CA LEU A 64 17.82 -15.92 -13.16
C LEU A 64 17.89 -15.86 -14.69
N ASP A 65 18.68 -14.92 -15.25
CA ASP A 65 18.83 -14.74 -16.70
C ASP A 65 19.82 -15.76 -17.32
N ASN A 66 20.81 -16.25 -16.56
CA ASN A 66 21.77 -17.29 -16.99
C ASN A 66 21.32 -18.72 -16.62
N GLY A 67 20.14 -18.87 -16.00
CA GLY A 67 19.64 -20.14 -15.48
C GLY A 67 19.22 -21.13 -16.57
N ALA A 68 20.17 -21.86 -17.16
CA ALA A 68 19.87 -23.19 -17.67
C ALA A 68 19.27 -24.00 -16.52
N ALA A 69 17.99 -24.37 -16.61
CA ALA A 69 17.29 -25.10 -15.57
C ALA A 69 18.16 -26.29 -15.09
N PRO A 70 18.62 -26.31 -13.83
CA PRO A 70 19.56 -27.32 -13.39
C PRO A 70 18.92 -28.71 -13.54
N ARG A 71 19.65 -29.67 -14.13
CA ARG A 71 19.19 -31.06 -14.32
C ARG A 71 18.62 -31.71 -13.05
N HIS A 72 18.96 -31.21 -11.86
CA HIS A 72 18.40 -31.66 -10.58
C HIS A 72 16.92 -31.29 -10.34
N GLN A 73 16.35 -30.32 -11.06
CA GLN A 73 14.96 -29.89 -10.88
C GLN A 73 13.97 -30.95 -11.41
N SER A 74 14.29 -31.62 -12.52
CA SER A 74 13.47 -32.73 -13.04
C SER A 74 13.47 -33.93 -12.11
N HIS A 75 14.60 -34.25 -11.47
CA HIS A 75 14.71 -35.34 -10.50
C HIS A 75 13.89 -35.07 -9.23
N THR A 76 13.86 -33.82 -8.77
CA THR A 76 13.07 -33.42 -7.59
C THR A 76 11.57 -33.47 -7.91
N ASN A 77 11.16 -32.97 -9.07
CA ASN A 77 9.76 -33.04 -9.52
C ASN A 77 9.29 -34.50 -9.68
N LEU A 78 10.14 -35.35 -10.26
CA LEU A 78 9.86 -36.79 -10.39
C LEU A 78 9.77 -37.45 -9.01
N ALA A 79 10.66 -37.13 -8.07
CA ALA A 79 10.63 -37.68 -6.72
C ALA A 79 9.33 -37.31 -5.97
N ILE A 80 8.85 -36.07 -6.09
CA ILE A 80 7.58 -35.63 -5.47
C ILE A 80 6.40 -36.32 -6.14
N ALA A 81 6.39 -36.41 -7.47
CA ALA A 81 5.32 -37.07 -8.22
C ALA A 81 5.26 -38.57 -7.89
N VAL A 82 6.41 -39.24 -7.82
CA VAL A 82 6.53 -40.65 -7.41
C VAL A 82 6.11 -40.81 -5.96
N TYR A 83 6.57 -39.97 -5.04
CA TYR A 83 6.14 -40.01 -3.63
C TYR A 83 4.62 -39.87 -3.50
N THR A 84 4.03 -38.89 -4.17
CA THR A 84 2.59 -38.64 -4.17
C THR A 84 1.82 -39.83 -4.76
N ALA A 85 2.27 -40.37 -5.90
CA ALA A 85 1.64 -41.52 -6.55
C ALA A 85 1.77 -42.80 -5.72
N VAL A 86 2.94 -43.08 -5.16
CA VAL A 86 3.18 -44.24 -4.28
C VAL A 86 2.31 -44.14 -3.03
N ARG A 87 2.19 -42.95 -2.43
CA ARG A 87 1.33 -42.71 -1.27
C ARG A 87 -0.15 -42.93 -1.61
N ILE A 88 -0.65 -42.31 -2.68
CA ILE A 88 -2.04 -42.53 -3.14
C ILE A 88 -2.28 -44.03 -3.39
N THR A 89 -1.36 -44.71 -4.05
CA THR A 89 -1.49 -46.15 -4.36
C THR A 89 -1.49 -47.00 -3.10
N ALA A 90 -0.61 -46.72 -2.13
CA ALA A 90 -0.56 -47.42 -0.85
C ALA A 90 -1.84 -47.21 -0.03
N SER A 91 -2.33 -45.97 0.03
CA SER A 91 -3.55 -45.64 0.77
C SER A 91 -4.80 -46.23 0.11
N VAL A 92 -4.93 -46.16 -1.22
CA VAL A 92 -6.01 -46.82 -1.97
C VAL A 92 -5.96 -48.34 -1.80
N ARG A 93 -4.77 -48.94 -1.80
CA ARG A 93 -4.63 -50.39 -1.57
C ARG A 93 -5.07 -50.79 -0.17
N LEU A 94 -4.69 -50.03 0.86
CA LEU A 94 -5.18 -50.24 2.23
C LEU A 94 -6.70 -50.13 2.31
N LEU A 95 -7.27 -49.12 1.64
CA LEU A 95 -8.71 -48.88 1.58
C LEU A 95 -9.45 -50.04 0.90
N LEU A 96 -8.91 -50.57 -0.21
CA LEU A 96 -9.45 -51.74 -0.91
C LEU A 96 -9.30 -53.04 -0.11
N LEU A 97 -8.20 -53.23 0.61
CA LEU A 97 -8.00 -54.41 1.46
C LEU A 97 -8.97 -54.40 2.65
N GLN A 98 -9.13 -53.26 3.32
CA GLN A 98 -10.07 -53.11 4.42
C GLN A 98 -11.53 -53.18 3.97
N SER A 99 -11.89 -52.60 2.82
CA SER A 99 -13.25 -52.72 2.29
C SER A 99 -13.57 -54.16 1.91
N SER A 100 -12.61 -54.91 1.33
CA SER A 100 -12.78 -56.33 1.04
C SER A 100 -12.91 -57.20 2.30
N ALA A 101 -12.22 -56.83 3.39
CA ALA A 101 -12.31 -57.52 4.68
C ALA A 101 -13.66 -57.27 5.36
N CYS A 102 -14.14 -56.01 5.38
CA CYS A 102 -15.48 -55.67 5.87
C CYS A 102 -16.59 -56.30 5.03
N TYR A 103 -16.51 -56.21 3.70
CA TYR A 103 -17.48 -56.82 2.79
C TYR A 103 -17.47 -58.35 2.92
N GLY A 104 -16.28 -58.94 3.08
CA GLY A 104 -16.11 -60.38 3.30
C GLY A 104 -16.55 -60.86 4.68
N ALA A 105 -16.53 -60.02 5.72
CA ALA A 105 -17.06 -60.31 7.06
C ALA A 105 -18.59 -60.15 7.09
N CYS A 106 -19.13 -59.17 6.36
CA CYS A 106 -20.57 -58.96 6.20
C CYS A 106 -21.21 -60.11 5.39
N MET A 107 -20.58 -60.51 4.28
CA MET A 107 -21.07 -61.59 3.41
C MET A 107 -20.88 -63.01 3.99
N ARG A 108 -19.95 -63.22 4.93
CA ARG A 108 -19.73 -64.54 5.57
C ARG A 108 -20.64 -64.84 6.77
N GLY A 109 -21.64 -64.00 7.04
CA GLY A 109 -22.81 -64.35 7.85
C GLY A 109 -22.50 -64.69 9.31
N GLY A 110 -22.47 -63.67 10.17
CA GLY A 110 -22.54 -63.92 11.63
C GLY A 110 -22.31 -62.72 12.54
N TRP A 111 -21.65 -61.66 12.08
CA TRP A 111 -21.32 -60.53 12.96
C TRP A 111 -22.48 -59.58 13.26
N CYS A 112 -23.55 -59.57 12.45
CA CYS A 112 -24.77 -58.85 12.80
C CYS A 112 -25.73 -59.65 13.71
N TYR A 113 -25.45 -60.93 14.01
CA TYR A 113 -26.37 -61.79 14.77
C TYR A 113 -26.04 -61.91 16.27
N ASN A 114 -24.87 -61.45 16.72
CA ASN A 114 -24.46 -61.57 18.13
C ASN A 114 -24.42 -60.24 18.91
N ALA A 115 -24.83 -59.13 18.31
CA ALA A 115 -24.85 -57.84 19.01
C ALA A 115 -26.13 -57.59 19.83
N HIS A 116 -27.22 -58.34 19.66
CA HIS A 116 -28.38 -58.25 20.54
C HIS A 116 -29.12 -59.59 20.69
N ALA A 117 -28.82 -60.28 21.79
CA ALA A 117 -29.77 -61.17 22.46
C ALA A 117 -30.76 -60.36 23.34
N GLU A 118 -31.12 -59.16 22.91
CA GLU A 118 -32.21 -58.34 23.45
C GLU A 118 -33.11 -57.98 22.26
N LYS A 119 -34.22 -58.71 22.15
CA LYS A 119 -34.89 -59.03 20.89
C LYS A 119 -35.99 -58.04 20.47
N ASP A 120 -36.12 -56.89 21.12
CA ASP A 120 -37.37 -56.12 21.05
C ASP A 120 -37.27 -54.70 20.46
N TYR A 121 -36.17 -54.31 19.79
CA TYR A 121 -36.03 -52.95 19.22
C TYR A 121 -35.38 -52.86 17.83
N CYS A 122 -35.61 -53.85 16.96
CA CYS A 122 -35.29 -53.72 15.53
C CYS A 122 -36.56 -53.54 14.69
N ASP A 123 -37.21 -52.38 14.87
CA ASP A 123 -38.12 -51.84 13.87
C ASP A 123 -37.32 -51.27 12.68
N SER A 124 -37.98 -51.18 11.53
CA SER A 124 -37.52 -50.98 10.15
C SER A 124 -36.56 -49.81 9.83
N ASP A 125 -36.14 -49.01 10.81
CA ASP A 125 -35.27 -47.83 10.61
C ASP A 125 -33.76 -48.15 10.72
N GLY A 126 -33.38 -49.32 11.23
CA GLY A 126 -31.97 -49.70 11.42
C GLY A 126 -31.14 -49.87 10.14
N ALA A 127 -31.78 -50.18 9.00
CA ALA A 127 -31.08 -50.36 7.72
C ALA A 127 -30.52 -49.04 7.17
N ALA A 128 -31.25 -47.93 7.32
CA ALA A 128 -30.84 -46.61 6.80
C ALA A 128 -29.65 -46.01 7.58
N TRP A 129 -29.52 -46.35 8.87
CA TRP A 129 -28.42 -45.89 9.71
C TRP A 129 -27.08 -46.56 9.35
N CYS A 130 -27.12 -47.83 8.95
CA CYS A 130 -25.92 -48.58 8.57
C CYS A 130 -25.30 -48.04 7.26
N ASP A 131 -26.12 -47.72 6.27
CA ASP A 131 -25.67 -47.18 4.98
C ASP A 131 -25.04 -45.78 5.13
N THR A 132 -25.62 -44.93 5.97
CA THR A 132 -25.13 -43.56 6.20
C THR A 132 -23.76 -43.56 6.90
N TYR A 133 -23.55 -44.46 7.86
CA TYR A 133 -22.29 -44.58 8.58
C TYR A 133 -21.16 -45.04 7.64
N CYS A 134 -21.45 -46.08 6.85
CA CYS A 134 -20.51 -46.66 5.89
C CYS A 134 -20.07 -45.66 4.81
N ILE A 135 -20.99 -44.84 4.29
CA ILE A 135 -20.65 -43.80 3.30
C ILE A 135 -19.75 -42.72 3.93
N SER A 136 -20.05 -42.25 5.14
CA SER A 136 -19.26 -41.21 5.80
C SER A 136 -17.82 -41.67 6.08
N GLU A 137 -17.64 -42.93 6.47
CA GLU A 137 -16.35 -43.55 6.73
C GLU A 137 -15.54 -43.73 5.43
N ILE A 138 -16.19 -44.17 4.34
CA ILE A 138 -15.57 -44.27 3.03
C ILE A 138 -15.12 -42.89 2.52
N ILE A 139 -15.97 -41.87 2.65
CA ILE A 139 -15.63 -40.49 2.25
C ILE A 139 -14.44 -39.99 3.06
N GLY A 140 -14.45 -40.21 4.38
CA GLY A 140 -13.35 -39.76 5.24
C GLY A 140 -12.02 -40.43 4.88
N ARG A 141 -12.05 -41.74 4.68
CA ARG A 141 -10.87 -42.49 4.23
C ARG A 141 -10.42 -42.08 2.83
N LEU A 142 -11.32 -41.75 1.90
CA LEU A 142 -10.97 -41.22 0.59
C LEU A 142 -10.31 -39.84 0.69
N CYS A 143 -10.86 -38.94 1.52
CA CYS A 143 -10.28 -37.62 1.77
C CYS A 143 -8.86 -37.73 2.36
N ASP A 144 -8.66 -38.58 3.36
CA ASP A 144 -7.34 -38.78 3.97
C ASP A 144 -6.36 -39.51 3.05
N SER A 145 -6.84 -40.44 2.23
CA SER A 145 -6.00 -41.26 1.33
C SER A 145 -5.62 -40.57 0.03
N ILE A 146 -6.46 -39.66 -0.48
CA ILE A 146 -6.33 -39.08 -1.82
C ILE A 146 -6.23 -37.56 -1.76
N ALA A 147 -7.21 -36.89 -1.13
CA ALA A 147 -7.27 -35.44 -1.14
C ALA A 147 -6.10 -34.83 -0.36
N ARG A 148 -5.79 -35.36 0.82
CA ARG A 148 -4.69 -34.85 1.66
C ARG A 148 -3.35 -34.93 0.95
N PRO A 149 -2.87 -36.10 0.47
CA PRO A 149 -1.58 -36.19 -0.21
C PRO A 149 -1.55 -35.42 -1.54
N LEU A 150 -2.69 -35.28 -2.23
CA LEU A 150 -2.76 -34.45 -3.42
C LEU A 150 -2.61 -32.97 -3.07
N VAL A 151 -3.27 -32.45 -2.04
CA VAL A 151 -3.20 -31.03 -1.72
C VAL A 151 -1.83 -30.65 -1.16
N THR A 152 -1.28 -31.43 -0.22
CA THR A 152 0.07 -31.17 0.26
C THR A 152 1.15 -31.49 -0.77
N GLY A 153 0.99 -32.58 -1.53
CA GLY A 153 1.91 -32.95 -2.61
C GLY A 153 1.90 -31.94 -3.75
N LEU A 154 0.72 -31.43 -4.14
CA LEU A 154 0.57 -30.33 -5.10
C LEU A 154 1.11 -29.02 -4.54
N GLY A 155 0.89 -28.72 -3.26
CA GLY A 155 1.45 -27.54 -2.60
C GLY A 155 2.97 -27.56 -2.59
N LEU A 156 3.57 -28.67 -2.17
CA LEU A 156 5.01 -28.94 -2.25
C LEU A 156 5.53 -28.87 -3.68
N TYR A 157 4.81 -29.49 -4.62
CA TYR A 157 5.18 -29.49 -6.03
C TYR A 157 5.18 -28.07 -6.59
N ILE A 158 4.10 -27.31 -6.43
CA ILE A 158 3.99 -25.93 -6.90
C ILE A 158 5.12 -25.07 -6.30
N PHE A 159 5.43 -25.29 -5.03
CA PHE A 159 6.49 -24.60 -4.32
C PHE A 159 7.90 -24.94 -4.79
N LEU A 160 8.21 -26.24 -4.96
CA LEU A 160 9.53 -26.71 -5.40
C LEU A 160 9.74 -26.50 -6.90
N HIS A 161 8.69 -26.66 -7.70
CA HIS A 161 8.70 -26.45 -9.14
C HIS A 161 8.91 -24.97 -9.48
N ARG A 162 8.29 -24.05 -8.73
CA ARG A 162 8.43 -22.60 -8.90
C ARG A 162 9.41 -21.95 -7.92
N ARG A 163 10.47 -22.67 -7.54
CA ARG A 163 11.47 -22.17 -6.58
C ARG A 163 12.15 -20.88 -7.06
N ASP A 164 12.27 -20.71 -8.37
CA ASP A 164 12.77 -19.52 -9.08
C ASP A 164 11.98 -18.24 -8.74
N ARG A 165 10.69 -18.37 -8.41
CA ARG A 165 9.86 -17.23 -8.00
C ARG A 165 10.09 -16.75 -6.58
N PHE A 166 10.84 -17.50 -5.78
CA PHE A 166 11.10 -17.16 -4.39
C PHE A 166 12.50 -16.58 -4.22
N SER A 167 12.57 -15.36 -3.68
CA SER A 167 13.83 -14.80 -3.22
C SER A 167 14.20 -15.41 -1.85
N ALA A 168 15.43 -15.92 -1.71
CA ALA A 168 15.96 -16.33 -0.40
C ALA A 168 16.28 -15.15 0.53
N LYS A 169 16.23 -13.92 0.01
CA LYS A 169 16.55 -12.70 0.75
C LYS A 169 15.31 -11.96 1.23
N GLU A 170 14.16 -12.24 0.61
CA GLU A 170 12.93 -11.55 0.96
C GLU A 170 12.25 -12.23 2.16
N PRO A 171 11.94 -11.48 3.24
CA PRO A 171 11.36 -12.05 4.45
C PRO A 171 10.01 -12.72 4.19
N LEU A 172 9.17 -12.15 3.32
CA LEU A 172 7.87 -12.72 2.96
C LEU A 172 8.04 -14.09 2.30
N HIS A 173 8.91 -14.19 1.30
CA HIS A 173 9.21 -15.45 0.62
C HIS A 173 9.82 -16.46 1.58
N THR A 174 10.76 -16.05 2.43
CA THR A 174 11.39 -16.94 3.41
C THR A 174 10.40 -17.47 4.43
N ARG A 175 9.48 -16.62 4.92
CA ARG A 175 8.39 -17.03 5.82
C ARG A 175 7.38 -17.93 5.12
N ALA A 176 6.99 -17.62 3.88
CA ALA A 176 6.14 -18.50 3.06
C ALA A 176 6.83 -19.84 2.77
N ARG A 177 8.16 -19.85 2.59
CA ARG A 177 8.96 -21.07 2.45
C ARG A 177 8.89 -21.90 3.71
N PHE A 178 9.29 -21.31 4.83
CA PHE A 178 9.25 -21.95 6.12
C PHE A 178 7.85 -22.48 6.44
N LEU A 179 6.81 -21.73 6.09
CA LEU A 179 5.41 -22.11 6.24
C LEU A 179 5.05 -23.33 5.39
N VAL A 180 5.31 -23.31 4.08
CA VAL A 180 4.99 -24.46 3.22
C VAL A 180 5.78 -25.69 3.67
N PHE A 181 7.03 -25.51 4.11
CA PHE A 181 7.80 -26.59 4.72
C PHE A 181 7.17 -27.05 6.02
N CYS A 182 6.77 -26.16 6.92
CA CYS A 182 6.04 -26.52 8.14
C CYS A 182 4.83 -27.34 7.75
N LEU A 183 3.90 -26.79 6.95
CA LEU A 183 2.68 -27.41 6.39
C LEU A 183 2.91 -28.77 5.71
N ALA A 184 4.07 -28.96 5.10
CA ALA A 184 4.46 -30.21 4.48
C ALA A 184 5.07 -31.22 5.45
N SER A 185 5.76 -30.76 6.50
CA SER A 185 6.55 -31.59 7.42
C SER A 185 5.69 -32.51 8.26
N PHE A 186 4.48 -32.08 8.63
CA PHE A 186 3.54 -32.91 9.39
C PHE A 186 2.43 -33.42 8.47
N HIS A 187 2.77 -34.39 7.63
CA HIS A 187 1.76 -35.37 7.19
C HIS A 187 1.48 -36.30 8.36
N CYS A 188 0.77 -35.79 9.37
CA CYS A 188 0.17 -36.59 10.43
C CYS A 188 -0.95 -37.43 9.81
N ASP A 189 -0.57 -38.52 9.14
CA ASP A 189 -1.47 -39.58 8.74
C ASP A 189 -1.63 -40.58 9.90
N ALA A 190 -2.54 -41.54 9.73
CA ALA A 190 -2.78 -42.59 10.73
C ALA A 190 -1.50 -43.36 11.12
N SER A 191 -0.46 -43.39 10.28
CA SER A 191 0.79 -44.07 10.61
C SER A 191 1.61 -43.32 11.66
N VAL A 192 1.51 -41.99 11.72
CA VAL A 192 2.12 -41.18 12.79
C VAL A 192 1.37 -41.39 14.12
N ALA A 193 0.05 -41.54 14.05
CA ALA A 193 -0.77 -41.85 15.23
C ALA A 193 -0.39 -43.22 15.83
N GLU A 194 -0.17 -44.25 14.98
CA GLU A 194 0.33 -45.56 15.43
C GLU A 194 1.74 -45.46 16.05
N THR A 195 2.60 -44.58 15.52
CA THR A 195 3.99 -44.41 15.98
C THR A 195 4.08 -43.68 17.32
N LEU A 196 3.19 -42.71 17.57
CA LEU A 196 3.23 -41.93 18.80
C LEU A 196 2.77 -42.72 20.03
N ALA A 197 2.10 -43.87 19.86
CA ALA A 197 1.54 -44.76 20.89
C ALA A 197 0.60 -44.10 21.93
N ASP A 198 0.62 -42.77 22.03
CA ASP A 198 -0.17 -41.91 22.88
C ASP A 198 -1.09 -41.05 22.02
N ARG A 199 -2.39 -41.35 22.13
CA ARG A 199 -3.46 -40.68 21.41
C ARG A 199 -3.58 -39.20 21.78
N HIS A 200 -3.31 -38.84 23.03
CA HIS A 200 -3.39 -37.46 23.49
C HIS A 200 -2.24 -36.62 22.92
N ALA A 201 -1.04 -37.20 22.81
CA ALA A 201 0.09 -36.55 22.16
C ALA A 201 -0.20 -36.25 20.68
N PHE A 202 -0.82 -37.20 19.96
CA PHE A 202 -1.22 -36.98 18.57
C PHE A 202 -2.26 -35.85 18.43
N GLN A 203 -3.28 -35.84 19.29
CA GLN A 203 -4.32 -34.80 19.30
C GLN A 203 -3.74 -33.41 19.62
N ALA A 204 -2.89 -33.31 20.64
CA ALA A 204 -2.23 -32.06 21.00
C ALA A 204 -1.34 -31.54 19.86
N LEU A 205 -0.64 -32.44 19.16
CA LEU A 205 0.17 -32.09 18.00
C LEU A 205 -0.68 -31.58 16.83
N MET A 206 -1.82 -32.23 16.56
CA MET A 206 -2.76 -31.79 15.53
C MET A 206 -3.39 -30.44 15.85
N LEU A 207 -3.73 -30.18 17.11
CA LEU A 207 -4.25 -28.88 17.55
C LEU A 207 -3.20 -27.78 17.44
N LEU A 208 -1.98 -28.03 17.91
CA LEU A 208 -0.87 -27.08 17.79
C LEU A 208 -0.60 -26.73 16.33
N TRP A 209 -0.62 -27.76 15.48
CA TRP A 209 -0.46 -27.59 14.06
C TRP A 209 -1.55 -26.70 13.46
N GLU A 210 -2.81 -26.98 13.74
CA GLU A 210 -3.98 -26.22 13.27
C GLU A 210 -3.84 -24.73 13.63
N VAL A 211 -3.51 -24.44 14.89
CA VAL A 211 -3.27 -23.07 15.38
C VAL A 211 -2.15 -22.38 14.62
N LEU A 212 -1.05 -23.09 14.33
CA LEU A 212 0.06 -22.54 13.55
C LEU A 212 -0.37 -22.24 12.10
N CYS A 213 -1.15 -23.12 11.48
CA CYS A 213 -1.59 -22.94 10.10
C CYS A 213 -2.51 -21.71 9.97
N ASN A 214 -3.49 -21.59 10.87
CA ASN A 214 -4.37 -20.42 10.97
C ASN A 214 -3.60 -19.12 11.24
N GLY A 215 -2.70 -19.14 12.23
CA GLY A 215 -1.89 -17.98 12.59
C GLY A 215 -1.07 -17.48 11.41
N VAL A 216 -0.49 -18.40 10.64
CA VAL A 216 0.29 -18.01 9.47
C VAL A 216 -0.58 -17.58 8.29
N GLN A 217 -1.73 -18.22 8.05
CA GLN A 217 -2.70 -17.73 7.08
C GLN A 217 -3.07 -16.27 7.36
N MET A 218 -3.43 -15.95 8.60
CA MET A 218 -3.74 -14.57 8.99
C MET A 218 -2.54 -13.65 8.78
N GLN A 219 -1.34 -14.07 9.13
CA GLN A 219 -0.13 -13.25 8.94
C GLN A 219 0.16 -12.98 7.46
N MET A 220 0.00 -13.96 6.59
CA MET A 220 0.19 -13.82 5.14
C MET A 220 -0.84 -12.87 4.53
N THR A 221 -2.11 -13.00 4.91
CA THR A 221 -3.16 -12.06 4.52
C THR A 221 -2.84 -10.64 5.00
N ASN A 222 -2.30 -10.51 6.21
CA ASN A 222 -1.93 -9.22 6.77
C ASN A 222 -0.82 -8.52 5.98
N LEU A 223 0.22 -9.27 5.61
CA LEU A 223 1.31 -8.78 4.76
C LEU A 223 0.79 -8.35 3.38
N LYS A 224 -0.20 -9.08 2.84
CA LYS A 224 -0.84 -8.74 1.57
C LYS A 224 -1.67 -7.46 1.67
N LEU A 225 -2.46 -7.28 2.73
CA LEU A 225 -3.19 -6.03 2.98
C LEU A 225 -2.24 -4.84 3.10
N HIS A 226 -1.10 -5.03 3.78
CA HIS A 226 -0.06 -4.02 3.86
C HIS A 226 0.52 -3.65 2.49
N ALA A 227 0.81 -4.65 1.65
CA ALA A 227 1.31 -4.43 0.29
C ALA A 227 0.28 -3.75 -0.63
N LEU A 228 -1.02 -3.94 -0.36
CA LEU A 228 -2.12 -3.29 -1.06
C LEU A 228 -2.42 -1.87 -0.53
N GLY A 229 -1.63 -1.33 0.42
CA GLY A 229 -1.83 0.01 0.97
C GLY A 229 -2.81 0.11 2.15
N PHE A 230 -3.37 -1.02 2.62
CA PHE A 230 -4.30 -1.06 3.77
C PHE A 230 -3.54 -1.10 5.10
N HIS A 231 -2.62 -0.15 5.32
CA HIS A 231 -1.72 -0.15 6.48
C HIS A 231 -2.47 -0.10 7.82
N ILE A 232 -3.57 0.65 7.91
CA ILE A 232 -4.37 0.77 9.14
C ILE A 232 -5.02 -0.57 9.48
N THR A 233 -5.75 -1.15 8.53
CA THR A 233 -6.37 -2.48 8.69
C THR A 233 -5.31 -3.52 9.05
N ALA A 234 -4.16 -3.49 8.39
CA ALA A 234 -3.10 -4.46 8.65
C ALA A 234 -2.49 -4.33 10.06
N ARG A 235 -2.31 -3.10 10.55
CA ARG A 235 -1.83 -2.85 11.93
C ARG A 235 -2.85 -3.30 12.98
N LEU A 236 -4.14 -3.04 12.75
CA LEU A 236 -5.22 -3.51 13.63
C LEU A 236 -5.25 -5.04 13.70
N CYS A 237 -5.20 -5.72 12.55
CA CYS A 237 -5.11 -7.18 12.50
C CYS A 237 -3.86 -7.72 13.20
N ALA A 238 -2.70 -7.06 13.06
CA ALA A 238 -1.48 -7.45 13.77
C ALA A 238 -1.64 -7.34 15.30
N ALA A 239 -2.27 -6.27 15.78
CA ALA A 239 -2.55 -6.08 17.20
C ALA A 239 -3.50 -7.16 17.74
N LEU A 240 -4.57 -7.49 17.00
CA LEU A 240 -5.49 -8.56 17.36
C LEU A 240 -4.81 -9.93 17.38
N MET A 241 -3.94 -10.24 16.40
CA MET A 241 -3.15 -11.48 16.41
C MET A 241 -2.23 -11.60 17.63
N LEU A 242 -1.65 -10.49 18.11
CA LEU A 242 -0.87 -10.49 19.34
C LEU A 242 -1.73 -10.83 20.56
N VAL A 243 -2.95 -10.27 20.63
CA VAL A 243 -3.92 -10.60 21.70
C VAL A 243 -4.31 -12.08 21.65
N ILE A 244 -4.55 -12.64 20.47
CA ILE A 244 -4.82 -14.08 20.28
C ILE A 244 -3.66 -14.91 20.84
N LEU A 245 -2.42 -14.57 20.47
CA LEU A 245 -1.23 -15.29 20.93
C LEU A 245 -1.11 -15.25 22.46
N CYS A 246 -1.28 -14.08 23.08
CA CYS A 246 -1.26 -13.93 24.53
C CYS A 246 -2.37 -14.76 25.20
N ALA A 247 -3.59 -14.72 24.67
CA ALA A 247 -4.71 -15.49 25.19
C ALA A 247 -4.47 -17.01 25.08
N MET A 248 -3.87 -17.48 23.98
CA MET A 248 -3.50 -18.88 23.79
C MET A 248 -2.37 -19.32 24.73
N CYS A 249 -1.35 -18.48 24.95
CA CYS A 249 -0.27 -18.77 25.90
C CYS A 249 -0.77 -18.89 27.34
N ILE A 250 -1.86 -18.19 27.70
CA ILE A 250 -2.50 -18.29 29.02
C ILE A 250 -3.46 -19.50 29.05
N GLY A 251 -4.29 -19.67 28.02
CA GLY A 251 -5.32 -20.70 27.99
C GLY A 251 -4.78 -22.13 27.84
N LEU A 252 -3.72 -22.34 27.05
CA LEU A 252 -3.20 -23.67 26.75
C LEU A 252 -2.64 -24.40 27.99
N PRO A 253 -1.82 -23.77 28.87
CA PRO A 253 -1.40 -24.42 30.12
C PRO A 253 -2.57 -24.73 31.06
N PHE A 254 -3.56 -23.83 31.15
CA PHE A 254 -4.76 -24.07 31.95
C PHE A 254 -5.54 -25.30 31.44
N PHE A 255 -5.67 -25.43 30.12
CA PHE A 255 -6.29 -26.59 29.48
C PHE A 255 -5.51 -27.88 29.75
N LEU A 256 -4.19 -27.86 29.59
CA LEU A 256 -3.35 -29.07 29.68
C LEU A 256 -3.12 -29.55 31.12
N PHE A 257 -2.97 -28.64 32.09
CA PHE A 257 -2.54 -28.99 33.44
C PHE A 257 -3.65 -28.94 34.48
N TRP A 258 -4.80 -28.31 34.17
CA TRP A 258 -5.81 -28.00 35.19
C TRP A 258 -7.24 -28.27 34.72
N ASN A 259 -7.49 -29.52 34.34
CA ASN A 259 -8.77 -29.98 33.79
C ASN A 259 -10.00 -29.57 34.65
N ASP A 260 -9.86 -29.53 35.98
CA ASP A 260 -10.95 -29.10 36.87
C ASP A 260 -11.15 -27.58 36.93
N ALA A 261 -10.09 -26.77 36.74
CA ALA A 261 -10.21 -25.31 36.70
C ALA A 261 -10.72 -24.82 35.34
N TRP A 262 -10.53 -25.60 34.27
CA TRP A 262 -11.13 -25.32 32.96
C TRP A 262 -12.66 -25.23 33.01
N LYS A 263 -13.29 -26.00 33.91
CA LYS A 263 -14.74 -25.97 34.12
C LYS A 263 -15.24 -24.69 34.79
N SER A 264 -14.35 -23.88 35.38
CA SER A 264 -14.71 -22.58 35.93
C SER A 264 -14.89 -21.53 34.83
N GLU A 265 -15.80 -20.57 35.01
CA GLU A 265 -16.01 -19.46 34.06
C GLU A 265 -14.72 -18.68 33.76
N MET A 266 -13.81 -18.58 34.74
CA MET A 266 -12.50 -17.92 34.54
C MET A 266 -11.57 -18.70 33.61
N GLY A 267 -11.68 -20.03 33.57
CA GLY A 267 -10.89 -20.87 32.66
C GLY A 267 -11.28 -20.70 31.19
N GLN A 268 -12.54 -20.33 30.91
CA GLN A 268 -13.08 -20.19 29.55
C GLN A 268 -12.81 -18.81 28.94
N LEU A 269 -12.57 -17.78 29.76
CA LEU A 269 -12.40 -16.40 29.30
C LEU A 269 -11.26 -16.23 28.26
N PRO A 270 -10.06 -16.81 28.42
CA PRO A 270 -9.00 -16.69 27.41
C PRO A 270 -9.40 -17.26 26.05
N VAL A 271 -10.16 -18.36 26.03
CA VAL A 271 -10.66 -18.97 24.77
C VAL A 271 -11.67 -18.05 24.10
N LEU A 272 -12.63 -17.52 24.86
CA LEU A 272 -13.63 -16.60 24.32
C LEU A 272 -12.98 -15.34 23.74
N VAL A 273 -11.97 -14.79 24.42
CA VAL A 273 -11.19 -13.65 23.92
C VAL A 273 -10.43 -14.02 22.64
N ALA A 274 -9.77 -15.18 22.61
CA ALA A 274 -9.06 -15.66 21.41
C ALA A 274 -10.01 -15.85 20.23
N LEU A 275 -11.19 -16.44 20.44
CA LEU A 275 -12.22 -16.64 19.41
C LEU A 275 -12.79 -15.31 18.91
N ALA A 276 -13.11 -14.37 19.80
CA ALA A 276 -13.61 -13.06 19.43
C ALA A 276 -12.57 -12.26 18.62
N CYS A 277 -11.31 -12.25 19.05
CA CYS A 277 -10.23 -11.60 18.32
C CYS A 277 -9.95 -12.27 16.96
N THR A 278 -10.06 -13.60 16.90
CA THR A 278 -9.96 -14.37 15.65
C THR A 278 -11.07 -13.96 14.68
N GLY A 279 -12.33 -13.94 15.12
CA GLY A 279 -13.46 -13.50 14.30
C GLY A 279 -13.31 -12.06 13.81
N ALA A 280 -12.89 -11.14 14.68
CA ALA A 280 -12.64 -9.75 14.29
C ALA A 280 -11.51 -9.62 13.26
N THR A 281 -10.42 -10.37 13.43
CA THR A 281 -9.30 -10.39 12.48
C THR A 281 -9.74 -10.89 11.11
N LEU A 282 -10.47 -12.02 11.07
CA LEU A 282 -10.97 -12.60 9.82
C LEU A 282 -11.95 -11.65 9.11
N LEU A 283 -12.83 -10.97 9.85
CA LEU A 283 -13.77 -10.01 9.28
C LEU A 283 -13.03 -8.79 8.68
N LEU A 284 -12.09 -8.20 9.41
CA LEU A 284 -11.30 -7.07 8.92
C LEU A 284 -10.51 -7.43 7.66
N GLN A 285 -9.90 -8.62 7.66
CA GLN A 285 -9.14 -9.13 6.53
C GLN A 285 -10.03 -9.42 5.32
N PHE A 286 -11.20 -10.04 5.54
CA PHE A 286 -12.21 -10.28 4.51
C PHE A 286 -12.67 -8.97 3.87
N CYS A 287 -13.09 -7.99 4.68
CA CYS A 287 -13.53 -6.69 4.19
C CYS A 287 -12.43 -5.97 3.41
N GLY A 288 -11.19 -5.99 3.90
CA GLY A 288 -10.04 -5.39 3.22
C GLY A 288 -9.78 -6.03 1.86
N LEU A 289 -9.80 -7.37 1.78
CA LEU A 289 -9.61 -8.09 0.52
C LEU A 289 -10.77 -7.89 -0.45
N CYS A 290 -12.02 -7.91 0.00
CA CYS A 290 -13.20 -7.65 -0.84
C CYS A 290 -13.19 -6.23 -1.39
N TYR A 291 -12.84 -5.24 -0.58
CA TYR A 291 -12.73 -3.85 -1.03
C TYR A 291 -11.61 -3.70 -2.07
N ALA A 292 -10.43 -4.27 -1.81
CA ALA A 292 -9.33 -4.27 -2.77
C ALA A 292 -9.72 -4.96 -4.08
N ALA A 293 -10.36 -6.13 -4.00
CA ALA A 293 -10.84 -6.87 -5.17
C ALA A 293 -11.87 -6.10 -5.98
N GLY A 294 -12.88 -5.51 -5.32
CA GLY A 294 -13.91 -4.70 -5.96
C GLY A 294 -13.31 -3.51 -6.69
N ARG A 295 -12.40 -2.77 -6.05
CA ARG A 295 -11.70 -1.65 -6.66
C ARG A 295 -10.87 -2.09 -7.87
N SER A 296 -10.14 -3.19 -7.77
CA SER A 296 -9.37 -3.73 -8.90
C SER A 296 -10.24 -4.18 -10.06
N LEU A 297 -11.39 -4.79 -9.79
CA LEU A 297 -12.34 -5.22 -10.82
C LEU A 297 -13.00 -4.03 -11.50
N CYS A 298 -13.31 -2.95 -10.77
CA CYS A 298 -13.89 -1.73 -11.33
C CYS A 298 -12.88 -0.94 -12.17
N LEU A 299 -11.66 -0.70 -11.64
CA LEU A 299 -10.65 0.12 -12.31
C LEU A 299 -9.94 -0.63 -13.45
N GLY A 300 -9.68 -1.92 -13.25
CA GLY A 300 -8.93 -2.77 -14.18
C GLY A 300 -9.80 -3.58 -15.13
N TRP A 301 -11.06 -3.19 -15.37
CA TRP A 301 -11.99 -3.99 -16.19
C TRP A 301 -11.44 -4.30 -17.60
N HIS A 302 -10.62 -3.40 -18.15
CA HIS A 302 -9.99 -3.52 -19.46
C HIS A 302 -8.62 -4.22 -19.44
N ASP A 303 -7.99 -4.39 -18.27
CA ASP A 303 -6.71 -5.08 -18.13
C ASP A 303 -6.96 -6.50 -17.61
N ALA A 304 -6.73 -7.49 -18.47
CA ALA A 304 -6.95 -8.90 -18.13
C ALA A 304 -6.13 -9.38 -16.92
N ALA A 305 -4.94 -8.81 -16.69
CA ALA A 305 -4.09 -9.18 -15.56
C ALA A 305 -4.64 -8.61 -14.25
N ILE A 306 -5.05 -7.34 -14.24
CA ILE A 306 -5.67 -6.71 -13.06
C ILE A 306 -7.00 -7.37 -12.72
N LYS A 307 -7.82 -7.67 -13.74
CA LYS A 307 -9.07 -8.41 -13.56
C LYS A 307 -8.85 -9.77 -12.93
N ALA A 308 -7.89 -10.54 -13.44
CA ALA A 308 -7.57 -11.85 -12.88
C ALA A 308 -7.01 -11.73 -11.45
N ALA A 309 -6.18 -10.73 -11.14
CA ALA A 309 -5.73 -10.46 -9.78
C ALA A 309 -6.91 -10.11 -8.85
N GLY A 310 -7.86 -9.29 -9.30
CA GLY A 310 -9.09 -8.97 -8.58
C GLY A 310 -9.93 -10.22 -8.29
N VAL A 311 -10.11 -11.12 -9.26
CA VAL A 311 -10.79 -12.41 -9.05
C VAL A 311 -10.05 -13.27 -8.02
N CYS A 312 -8.71 -13.35 -8.11
CA CYS A 312 -7.92 -14.08 -7.12
C CYS A 312 -8.09 -13.50 -5.71
N LEU A 313 -8.17 -12.17 -5.56
CA LEU A 313 -8.45 -11.52 -4.26
C LEU A 313 -9.86 -11.86 -3.74
N CYS A 314 -10.87 -11.91 -4.61
CA CYS A 314 -12.22 -12.36 -4.22
C CYS A 314 -12.23 -13.81 -3.73
N ILE A 315 -11.58 -14.72 -4.47
CA ILE A 315 -11.46 -16.13 -4.07
C ILE A 315 -10.72 -16.24 -2.74
N ASN A 316 -9.67 -15.45 -2.56
CA ASN A 316 -8.91 -15.40 -1.32
C ASN A 316 -9.77 -14.99 -0.12
N ALA A 317 -10.55 -13.92 -0.27
CA ALA A 317 -11.48 -13.47 0.75
C ALA A 317 -12.50 -14.58 1.09
N ALA A 318 -13.05 -15.25 0.07
CA ALA A 318 -14.00 -16.34 0.28
C ALA A 318 -13.39 -17.56 1.00
N LEU A 319 -12.11 -17.87 0.76
CA LEU A 319 -11.40 -18.98 1.42
C LEU A 319 -10.86 -18.63 2.81
N LEU A 320 -10.80 -17.35 3.16
CA LEU A 320 -10.26 -16.89 4.44
C LEU A 320 -11.14 -17.33 5.63
N ILE A 321 -12.45 -17.39 5.45
CA ILE A 321 -13.44 -17.66 6.51
C ILE A 321 -13.63 -19.17 6.76
N PRO A 322 -13.82 -20.04 5.75
CA PRO A 322 -14.17 -21.43 5.97
C PRO A 322 -13.13 -22.22 6.76
N GLY A 323 -11.84 -21.95 6.57
CA GLY A 323 -10.78 -22.70 7.25
C GLY A 323 -10.86 -22.59 8.78
N PRO A 324 -10.60 -21.40 9.35
CA PRO A 324 -10.71 -21.17 10.78
C PRO A 324 -12.08 -21.57 11.37
N LEU A 325 -13.18 -21.39 10.62
CA LEU A 325 -14.50 -21.84 11.08
C LEU A 325 -14.57 -23.37 11.21
N LEU A 326 -14.11 -24.11 10.20
CA LEU A 326 -14.09 -25.58 10.24
C LEU A 326 -13.26 -26.08 11.43
N SER A 327 -12.17 -25.40 11.76
CA SER A 327 -11.34 -25.72 12.91
C SER A 327 -12.03 -25.46 14.24
N ILE A 328 -12.70 -24.30 14.37
CA ILE A 328 -13.48 -23.96 15.56
C ILE A 328 -14.64 -24.95 15.73
N PHE A 329 -15.37 -25.25 14.65
CA PHE A 329 -16.46 -26.23 14.67
C PHE A 329 -15.97 -27.63 14.99
N GLY A 330 -14.86 -28.05 14.38
CA GLY A 330 -14.23 -29.35 14.65
C GLY A 330 -13.82 -29.49 16.12
N GLY A 331 -13.16 -28.47 16.68
CA GLY A 331 -12.77 -28.43 18.08
C GLY A 331 -13.95 -28.40 19.05
N ALA A 332 -14.97 -27.59 18.77
CA ALA A 332 -16.18 -27.51 19.59
C ALA A 332 -16.96 -28.84 19.57
N PHE A 333 -17.06 -29.48 18.41
CA PHE A 333 -17.73 -30.76 18.27
C PHE A 333 -17.00 -31.88 19.01
N PHE A 334 -15.67 -31.85 18.98
CA PHE A 334 -14.82 -32.77 19.76
C PHE A 334 -15.03 -32.58 21.27
N ALA A 335 -15.07 -31.33 21.74
CA ALA A 335 -15.27 -31.03 23.16
C ALA A 335 -16.64 -31.48 23.70
N VAL A 336 -17.65 -31.58 22.84
CA VAL A 336 -19.03 -31.94 23.23
C VAL A 336 -19.30 -33.45 23.12
N ASN A 337 -18.62 -34.16 22.21
CA ASN A 337 -18.86 -35.60 21.98
C ASN A 337 -17.68 -36.45 22.50
N GLU A 338 -17.74 -36.85 23.77
CA GLU A 338 -16.81 -37.79 24.41
C GLU A 338 -16.95 -39.25 23.90
N SER A 339 -17.89 -39.55 22.99
CA SER A 339 -18.14 -40.92 22.55
C SER A 339 -17.17 -41.38 21.46
N ASN A 340 -16.52 -42.54 21.69
CA ASN A 340 -15.49 -43.15 20.82
C ASN A 340 -15.94 -43.42 19.37
N ALA A 341 -17.23 -43.38 19.05
CA ALA A 341 -17.74 -43.69 17.71
C ALA A 341 -17.65 -42.50 16.72
N GLN A 342 -17.14 -41.34 17.15
CA GLN A 342 -17.26 -40.09 16.40
C GLN A 342 -15.93 -39.47 15.95
N GLU A 343 -14.81 -40.11 16.28
CA GLU A 343 -13.45 -39.63 16.00
C GLU A 343 -13.13 -39.54 14.51
N ASP A 344 -13.67 -40.45 13.69
CA ASP A 344 -13.41 -40.47 12.24
C ASP A 344 -13.97 -39.23 11.53
N ARG A 345 -15.03 -38.58 12.03
CA ARG A 345 -15.61 -37.39 11.39
C ARG A 345 -14.73 -36.15 11.57
N TRP A 346 -13.99 -36.08 12.68
CA TRP A 346 -13.13 -34.94 12.98
C TRP A 346 -11.90 -34.88 12.07
N SER A 347 -11.31 -36.04 11.74
CA SER A 347 -10.16 -36.09 10.83
C SER A 347 -10.51 -35.53 9.45
N VAL A 348 -11.71 -35.80 8.96
CA VAL A 348 -12.18 -35.33 7.64
C VAL A 348 -12.31 -33.81 7.61
N LEU A 349 -12.98 -33.23 8.61
CA LEU A 349 -13.16 -31.78 8.68
C LEU A 349 -11.82 -31.06 8.78
N LEU A 350 -10.89 -31.61 9.56
CA LEU A 350 -9.54 -31.09 9.71
C LEU A 350 -8.72 -31.21 8.42
N THR A 351 -8.84 -32.33 7.70
CA THR A 351 -8.18 -32.52 6.40
C THR A 351 -8.73 -31.55 5.35
N VAL A 352 -10.04 -31.33 5.31
CA VAL A 352 -10.67 -30.36 4.40
C VAL A 352 -10.20 -28.94 4.74
N ASP A 353 -10.19 -28.58 6.02
CA ASP A 353 -9.68 -27.29 6.50
C ASP A 353 -8.23 -27.07 6.04
N ILE A 354 -7.31 -27.99 6.36
CA ILE A 354 -5.91 -27.91 5.92
C ILE A 354 -5.82 -27.72 4.40
N GLY A 355 -6.65 -28.44 3.64
CA GLY A 355 -6.68 -28.33 2.19
C GLY A 355 -7.06 -26.92 1.72
N LEU A 356 -8.07 -26.31 2.35
CA LEU A 356 -8.50 -24.94 2.08
C LEU A 356 -7.44 -23.92 2.49
N GLN A 357 -6.78 -24.10 3.63
CA GLN A 357 -5.73 -23.21 4.11
C GLN A 357 -4.50 -23.24 3.19
N VAL A 358 -4.04 -24.43 2.78
CA VAL A 358 -2.94 -24.57 1.81
C VAL A 358 -3.31 -23.90 0.48
N LEU A 359 -4.52 -24.15 -0.03
CA LEU A 359 -5.00 -23.50 -1.26
C LEU A 359 -5.03 -21.97 -1.10
N ASN A 360 -5.50 -21.48 0.04
CA ASN A 360 -5.55 -20.05 0.32
C ASN A 360 -4.15 -19.43 0.38
N VAL A 361 -3.19 -20.09 1.04
CA VAL A 361 -1.78 -19.66 1.09
C VAL A 361 -1.16 -19.61 -0.31
N LEU A 362 -1.44 -20.60 -1.16
CA LEU A 362 -0.95 -20.63 -2.55
C LEU A 362 -1.57 -19.52 -3.42
N LEU A 363 -2.81 -19.13 -3.16
CA LEU A 363 -3.45 -17.97 -3.78
C LEU A 363 -2.93 -16.65 -3.21
N LEU A 364 -2.64 -16.60 -1.90
CA LEU A 364 -2.10 -15.43 -1.20
C LEU A 364 -0.72 -15.06 -1.71
N SER A 365 0.14 -16.05 -1.92
CA SER A 365 1.54 -15.88 -2.34
C SER A 365 1.70 -15.40 -3.79
N GLY A 366 0.61 -15.21 -4.55
CA GLY A 366 0.68 -14.85 -5.98
C GLY A 366 1.25 -15.96 -6.86
N MET A 367 1.34 -17.19 -6.33
CA MET A 367 1.92 -18.33 -7.03
C MET A 367 0.95 -18.99 -8.01
N VAL A 368 -0.34 -18.93 -7.72
CA VAL A 368 -1.42 -19.45 -8.56
C VAL A 368 -1.92 -18.31 -9.44
N GLY A 369 -1.57 -18.38 -10.73
CA GLY A 369 -1.96 -17.42 -11.75
C GLY A 369 -1.54 -17.93 -13.13
N PRO A 370 -2.15 -17.41 -14.22
CA PRO A 370 -1.85 -17.82 -15.59
C PRO A 370 -0.34 -17.85 -15.86
N GLN A 371 0.13 -18.83 -16.63
CA GLN A 371 1.54 -18.96 -17.02
C GLN A 371 2.10 -17.69 -17.69
N GLN A 372 1.20 -16.90 -18.28
CA GLN A 372 1.45 -15.60 -18.91
C GLN A 372 1.88 -14.51 -17.90
N TRP A 373 1.61 -14.71 -16.59
CA TRP A 373 2.18 -13.89 -15.53
C TRP A 373 3.64 -14.30 -15.30
N ALA A 374 4.50 -13.91 -16.22
CA ALA A 374 5.95 -14.00 -16.03
C ALA A 374 6.39 -13.19 -14.79
N ARG A 375 5.60 -12.17 -14.40
CA ARG A 375 5.84 -11.29 -13.24
C ARG A 375 4.54 -11.05 -12.45
N PRO A 376 4.05 -12.01 -11.65
CA PRO A 376 2.82 -11.85 -10.87
C PRO A 376 2.89 -10.67 -9.89
N MET A 377 4.08 -10.34 -9.38
CA MET A 377 4.29 -9.17 -8.54
C MET A 377 4.11 -7.85 -9.29
N GLU A 378 4.38 -7.79 -10.59
CA GLU A 378 4.15 -6.58 -11.39
C GLU A 378 2.65 -6.28 -11.53
N ALA A 379 1.79 -7.30 -11.61
CA ALA A 379 0.34 -7.11 -11.62
C ALA A 379 -0.16 -6.59 -10.26
N PHE A 380 0.39 -7.09 -9.15
CA PHE A 380 0.10 -6.57 -7.80
C PHE A 380 0.67 -5.16 -7.57
N GLN A 381 1.84 -4.86 -8.11
CA GLN A 381 2.47 -3.54 -8.04
C GLN A 381 1.68 -2.52 -8.85
N LYS A 382 1.27 -2.86 -10.09
CA LYS A 382 0.31 -2.05 -10.86
C LYS A 382 -0.98 -1.84 -10.07
N LEU A 383 -1.50 -2.89 -9.43
CA LEU A 383 -2.68 -2.78 -8.57
C LEU A 383 -2.48 -1.74 -7.45
N ALA A 384 -1.31 -1.73 -6.81
CA ALA A 384 -0.94 -0.78 -5.75
C ALA A 384 -0.73 0.64 -6.29
N GLU A 385 -0.13 0.78 -7.47
CA GLU A 385 -0.01 2.06 -8.20
C GLU A 385 -1.39 2.63 -8.53
N PHE A 386 -2.31 1.80 -9.05
CA PHE A 386 -3.73 2.12 -9.30
C PHE A 386 -4.51 2.46 -8.02
N GLN A 387 -4.01 2.11 -6.83
CA GLN A 387 -4.61 2.57 -5.58
C GLN A 387 -4.24 4.02 -5.23
N GLY A 388 -3.44 4.70 -6.06
CA GLY A 388 -3.14 6.13 -5.98
C GLY A 388 -1.81 6.46 -5.31
N PHE A 389 -0.83 5.54 -5.37
CA PHE A 389 0.47 5.70 -4.72
C PHE A 389 1.66 5.86 -5.69
N GLY A 390 1.41 5.88 -7.01
CA GLY A 390 2.47 6.04 -8.01
C GLY A 390 2.82 7.50 -8.31
N LEU A 391 4.01 7.94 -7.92
CA LEU A 391 4.65 9.13 -8.50
C LEU A 391 4.84 8.86 -10.00
N SER A 392 4.40 9.78 -10.86
CA SER A 392 4.72 9.74 -12.29
C SER A 392 6.23 9.58 -12.47
N THR A 393 6.66 8.45 -13.02
CA THR A 393 8.07 8.06 -13.18
C THR A 393 8.83 8.97 -14.14
N LYS A 394 8.12 9.84 -14.87
CA LYS A 394 8.71 10.81 -15.78
C LYS A 394 8.49 12.23 -15.26
N ARG A 395 9.58 12.87 -14.83
CA ARG A 395 9.58 14.31 -14.56
C ARG A 395 9.34 15.05 -15.87
N ILE A 396 8.17 15.66 -16.00
CA ILE A 396 7.83 16.53 -17.12
C ILE A 396 7.60 17.92 -16.53
N ALA A 397 8.46 18.87 -16.89
CA ALA A 397 8.17 20.27 -16.65
C ALA A 397 7.07 20.74 -17.61
N PHE A 398 6.09 21.46 -17.08
CA PHE A 398 4.97 22.01 -17.84
C PHE A 398 4.80 23.50 -17.48
N PRO A 399 5.20 24.44 -18.36
CA PRO A 399 5.14 25.88 -18.08
C PRO A 399 3.73 26.49 -18.26
N GLY A 400 2.72 25.65 -18.45
CA GLY A 400 1.40 26.08 -18.90
C GLY A 400 1.31 26.23 -20.43
N LYS A 401 0.10 26.16 -20.96
CA LYS A 401 -0.21 26.37 -22.38
C LYS A 401 -1.57 27.05 -22.53
N VAL A 402 -1.53 28.32 -22.96
CA VAL A 402 -2.72 29.12 -23.26
C VAL A 402 -2.92 29.21 -24.77
N ASN A 403 -3.96 28.56 -25.27
CA ASN A 403 -4.31 28.50 -26.68
C ASN A 403 -5.23 29.66 -27.04
N ALA A 404 -4.89 30.47 -28.06
CA ALA A 404 -5.66 31.67 -28.40
C ALA A 404 -7.12 31.40 -28.83
N ALA A 405 -7.39 30.23 -29.40
CA ALA A 405 -8.72 29.82 -29.86
C ALA A 405 -9.56 29.11 -28.79
N ALA A 406 -8.97 28.77 -27.64
CA ALA A 406 -9.69 28.08 -26.59
C ALA A 406 -10.73 28.99 -25.93
N ARG A 407 -11.87 28.40 -25.53
CA ARG A 407 -12.92 29.11 -24.80
C ARG A 407 -12.78 28.96 -23.29
N ASP A 408 -12.19 27.86 -22.85
CA ASP A 408 -12.05 27.48 -21.44
C ASP A 408 -10.56 27.32 -21.08
N CYS A 409 -10.23 27.67 -19.84
CA CYS A 409 -8.88 27.58 -19.29
C CYS A 409 -8.90 27.00 -17.88
N ILE A 410 -8.22 25.88 -17.65
CA ILE A 410 -7.96 25.41 -16.28
C ILE A 410 -6.84 26.25 -15.68
N VAL A 411 -7.18 27.00 -14.64
CA VAL A 411 -6.26 27.88 -13.94
C VAL A 411 -5.79 27.30 -12.61
N SER A 412 -6.46 26.29 -12.07
CA SER A 412 -6.00 25.57 -10.88
C SER A 412 -6.46 24.12 -10.93
N PHE A 413 -5.53 23.19 -10.66
CA PHE A 413 -5.78 21.76 -10.75
C PHE A 413 -5.10 20.99 -9.60
N PRO A 414 -5.77 19.98 -9.00
CA PRO A 414 -5.20 19.24 -7.89
C PRO A 414 -4.15 18.24 -8.36
N GLY A 415 -2.88 18.47 -8.00
CA GLY A 415 -1.76 17.60 -8.38
C GLY A 415 -1.80 16.17 -7.81
N LYS A 416 -2.75 15.85 -6.92
CA LYS A 416 -2.98 14.48 -6.41
C LYS A 416 -3.54 13.53 -7.49
N TYR A 417 -4.19 14.08 -8.52
CA TYR A 417 -4.89 13.33 -9.56
C TYR A 417 -4.02 13.29 -10.83
N SER A 418 -2.98 12.45 -10.81
CA SER A 418 -1.98 12.40 -11.87
C SER A 418 -2.55 12.02 -13.23
N ASP A 419 -3.50 11.08 -13.26
CA ASP A 419 -4.09 10.59 -14.50
C ASP A 419 -4.94 11.68 -15.18
N GLU A 420 -5.78 12.36 -14.38
CA GLU A 420 -6.57 13.49 -14.86
C GLU A 420 -5.67 14.68 -15.25
N TRP A 421 -4.58 14.92 -14.51
CA TRP A 421 -3.59 15.93 -14.85
C TRP A 421 -2.92 15.63 -16.20
N ASP A 422 -2.45 14.41 -16.41
CA ASP A 422 -1.82 13.99 -17.67
C ASP A 422 -2.81 14.09 -18.83
N ALA A 423 -4.08 13.75 -18.61
CA ALA A 423 -5.16 13.96 -19.59
C ALA A 423 -5.36 15.45 -19.90
N ALA A 424 -5.35 16.34 -18.90
CA ALA A 424 -5.45 17.78 -19.09
C ALA A 424 -4.26 18.36 -19.88
N VAL A 425 -3.04 17.95 -19.53
CA VAL A 425 -1.80 18.35 -20.23
C VAL A 425 -1.82 17.85 -21.68
N SER A 426 -2.21 16.61 -21.90
CA SER A 426 -2.33 16.02 -23.24
C SER A 426 -3.37 16.75 -24.08
N ALA A 427 -4.53 17.08 -23.51
CA ALA A 427 -5.58 17.83 -24.19
C ALA A 427 -5.14 19.25 -24.55
N ALA A 428 -4.54 20.00 -23.61
CA ALA A 428 -4.02 21.34 -23.89
C ALA A 428 -2.89 21.33 -24.94
N SER A 429 -2.11 20.25 -24.96
CA SER A 429 -1.00 20.08 -25.90
C SER A 429 -1.47 19.73 -27.31
N SER A 430 -2.46 18.85 -27.45
CA SER A 430 -2.92 18.32 -28.74
C SER A 430 -4.10 19.09 -29.34
N GLN A 431 -4.96 19.69 -28.51
CA GLN A 431 -6.19 20.34 -28.95
C GLN A 431 -6.09 21.85 -28.78
N SER A 432 -6.48 22.60 -29.81
CA SER A 432 -6.60 24.06 -29.73
C SER A 432 -7.83 24.53 -28.95
N ALA A 433 -8.73 23.60 -28.58
CA ALA A 433 -10.00 23.89 -27.94
C ALA A 433 -9.89 24.30 -26.47
N PHE A 434 -8.76 24.02 -25.81
CA PHE A 434 -8.63 24.15 -24.36
C PHE A 434 -7.29 24.73 -23.92
N SER A 435 -7.28 25.59 -22.91
CA SER A 435 -6.08 26.13 -22.27
C SER A 435 -5.82 25.50 -20.90
N LEU A 436 -4.55 25.39 -20.51
CA LEU A 436 -4.14 24.97 -19.18
C LEU A 436 -3.08 25.94 -18.65
N ALA A 437 -3.45 26.84 -17.75
CA ALA A 437 -2.54 27.84 -17.18
C ALA A 437 -1.69 27.31 -16.02
N CYS A 438 -2.04 26.14 -15.47
CA CYS A 438 -1.31 25.49 -14.38
C CYS A 438 0.16 25.24 -14.75
N VAL A 439 1.06 25.44 -13.79
CA VAL A 439 2.52 25.36 -13.98
C VAL A 439 3.10 24.29 -13.08
N PHE A 440 3.99 23.46 -13.62
CA PHE A 440 4.73 22.44 -12.89
C PHE A 440 6.21 22.48 -13.28
N LEU A 441 7.06 23.01 -12.40
CA LEU A 441 8.51 23.12 -12.63
C LEU A 441 9.20 22.00 -11.86
N THR A 442 9.99 21.16 -12.54
CA THR A 442 10.53 19.91 -11.96
C THR A 442 12.05 19.86 -11.89
N ASP A 443 12.71 20.88 -12.42
CA ASP A 443 14.16 20.98 -12.47
C ASP A 443 14.61 22.44 -12.55
N ARG A 444 15.91 22.65 -12.37
CA ARG A 444 16.51 23.99 -12.43
C ARG A 444 16.31 24.68 -13.79
N ALA A 445 16.34 23.92 -14.88
CA ALA A 445 16.22 24.48 -16.23
C ALA A 445 14.81 25.04 -16.51
N SER A 446 13.79 24.42 -15.93
CA SER A 446 12.41 24.90 -15.95
C SER A 446 12.15 26.04 -14.94
N GLY A 447 13.06 26.27 -13.99
CA GLY A 447 12.97 27.37 -13.02
C GLY A 447 12.65 26.94 -11.58
N LEU A 448 12.79 25.65 -11.25
CA LEU A 448 12.72 25.20 -9.85
C LEU A 448 13.84 25.87 -9.03
N GLY A 449 13.47 26.42 -7.87
CA GLY A 449 14.39 27.17 -7.01
C GLY A 449 14.56 28.64 -7.39
N GLU A 450 13.98 29.09 -8.52
CA GLU A 450 14.10 30.48 -8.93
C GLU A 450 13.02 31.40 -8.35
N HIS A 451 13.41 32.66 -8.15
CA HIS A 451 12.55 33.69 -7.57
C HIS A 451 12.19 34.75 -8.61
N SER A 452 10.94 35.22 -8.59
CA SER A 452 10.46 36.30 -9.45
C SER A 452 10.03 37.50 -8.61
N ALA A 453 10.40 38.70 -9.07
CA ALA A 453 10.06 39.95 -8.40
C ALA A 453 8.55 40.11 -8.23
N ASP A 454 8.14 40.59 -7.06
CA ASP A 454 6.75 40.96 -6.79
C ASP A 454 6.56 42.44 -7.19
N PRO A 455 5.74 42.74 -8.22
CA PRO A 455 5.51 44.11 -8.65
C PRO A 455 4.78 44.95 -7.59
N ASP A 456 4.05 44.33 -6.66
CA ASP A 456 3.35 45.03 -5.58
C ASP A 456 4.31 45.46 -4.46
N HIS A 457 5.46 44.80 -4.35
CA HIS A 457 6.47 45.05 -3.32
C HIS A 457 7.87 45.12 -3.94
N PRO A 458 8.25 46.27 -4.54
CA PRO A 458 9.54 46.45 -5.18
C PRO A 458 10.71 46.03 -4.29
N GLY A 459 11.66 45.27 -4.87
CA GLY A 459 12.80 44.71 -4.14
C GLY A 459 12.52 43.40 -3.39
N ARG A 460 11.26 42.94 -3.35
CA ARG A 460 10.89 41.61 -2.84
C ARG A 460 10.46 40.70 -3.98
N CYS A 461 10.50 39.39 -3.73
CA CYS A 461 9.90 38.40 -4.62
C CYS A 461 8.58 37.88 -4.04
N TRP A 462 7.79 37.20 -4.88
CA TRP A 462 6.49 36.64 -4.51
C TRP A 462 6.51 35.72 -3.29
N CYS A 463 7.66 35.11 -2.92
CA CYS A 463 7.75 34.25 -1.73
C CYS A 463 7.21 34.91 -0.45
N HIS A 464 7.39 36.22 -0.28
CA HIS A 464 6.94 36.90 0.93
C HIS A 464 5.41 36.95 1.01
N ALA A 465 4.74 37.27 -0.11
CA ALA A 465 3.29 37.31 -0.20
C ALA A 465 2.67 35.90 -0.16
N LEU A 466 3.34 34.91 -0.76
CA LEU A 466 2.83 33.54 -0.86
C LEU A 466 3.06 32.70 0.41
N TYR A 467 4.21 32.89 1.06
CA TYR A 467 4.68 31.96 2.09
C TYR A 467 5.10 32.60 3.39
N GLY A 468 5.26 33.92 3.44
CA GLY A 468 5.88 34.60 4.58
C GLY A 468 7.34 34.22 4.76
N SER A 469 7.82 34.29 6.00
CA SER A 469 9.16 33.82 6.39
C SER A 469 9.11 32.32 6.68
N LEU A 470 10.02 31.56 6.07
CA LEU A 470 10.10 30.11 6.28
C LEU A 470 11.20 29.73 7.27
N PRO A 471 11.01 28.65 8.04
CA PRO A 471 12.02 28.21 9.00
C PRO A 471 13.21 27.53 8.31
N ALA A 472 14.36 27.51 8.99
CA ALA A 472 15.59 26.85 8.55
C ALA A 472 15.38 25.39 8.14
N SER A 473 14.48 24.67 8.83
CA SER A 473 14.17 23.28 8.51
C SER A 473 13.68 23.06 7.07
N THR A 474 13.12 24.07 6.40
CA THR A 474 12.72 23.96 4.98
C THR A 474 13.92 23.88 4.04
N TYR A 475 15.13 24.24 4.48
CA TYR A 475 16.37 24.14 3.71
C TYR A 475 17.07 22.79 3.86
N LEU A 476 16.50 21.88 4.66
CA LEU A 476 17.01 20.54 4.87
C LEU A 476 16.05 19.52 4.25
N SER A 477 16.58 18.70 3.33
CA SER A 477 15.88 17.56 2.75
C SER A 477 16.48 16.29 3.35
N VAL A 478 15.70 15.55 4.12
CA VAL A 478 16.15 14.29 4.74
C VAL A 478 15.56 13.11 3.98
N VAL A 479 16.40 12.15 3.62
CA VAL A 479 16.00 10.92 2.94
C VAL A 479 16.48 9.71 3.72
N ASP A 480 15.56 8.87 4.19
CA ASP A 480 15.89 7.57 4.78
C ASP A 480 15.87 6.49 3.70
N VAL A 481 17.06 5.93 3.42
CA VAL A 481 17.25 4.91 2.38
C VAL A 481 16.54 3.60 2.74
N GLN A 482 16.45 3.26 4.03
CA GLN A 482 15.75 2.04 4.46
C GLN A 482 14.24 2.20 4.26
N GLN A 483 13.69 3.38 4.56
CA GLN A 483 12.29 3.67 4.28
C GLN A 483 12.01 3.61 2.76
N LEU A 484 12.84 4.25 1.93
CA LEU A 484 12.68 4.19 0.48
C LEU A 484 12.75 2.77 -0.08
N ARG A 485 13.69 1.94 0.43
CA ARG A 485 13.79 0.51 0.07
C ARG A 485 12.56 -0.28 0.49
N GLN A 486 11.93 0.05 1.61
CA GLN A 486 10.70 -0.61 2.06
C GLN A 486 9.50 -0.22 1.18
N GLU A 487 9.41 1.05 0.77
CA GLU A 487 8.32 1.57 -0.06
C GLU A 487 8.38 1.09 -1.52
N GLN A 488 9.57 1.03 -2.10
CA GLN A 488 9.78 0.64 -3.51
C GLN A 488 10.01 -0.87 -3.72
N GLY A 489 9.97 -1.64 -2.63
CA GLY A 489 10.44 -3.02 -2.64
C GLY A 489 11.95 -3.11 -2.88
N ASN A 490 12.46 -4.33 -2.99
CA ASN A 490 13.90 -4.59 -3.16
C ASN A 490 14.44 -4.21 -4.56
N ASP A 491 13.74 -3.34 -5.31
CA ASP A 491 14.24 -2.82 -6.59
C ASP A 491 15.22 -1.67 -6.34
N GLU A 492 16.50 -2.03 -6.40
CA GLU A 492 17.61 -1.10 -6.30
C GLU A 492 17.53 0.03 -7.34
N ALA A 493 17.08 -0.26 -8.57
CA ALA A 493 17.04 0.74 -9.61
C ALA A 493 15.99 1.83 -9.31
N SER A 494 14.81 1.43 -8.82
CA SER A 494 13.72 2.36 -8.49
C SER A 494 14.11 3.34 -7.39
N TYR A 495 14.64 2.86 -6.24
CA TYR A 495 14.96 3.80 -5.16
C TYR A 495 16.21 4.65 -5.49
N GLN A 496 17.18 4.12 -6.24
CA GLN A 496 18.32 4.92 -6.71
C GLN A 496 17.84 6.03 -7.65
N GLN A 497 16.87 5.74 -8.51
CA GLN A 497 16.22 6.76 -9.34
C GLN A 497 15.55 7.84 -8.48
N GLN A 498 14.79 7.46 -7.45
CA GLN A 498 14.17 8.42 -6.53
C GLN A 498 15.19 9.23 -5.73
N LEU A 499 16.28 8.61 -5.28
CA LEU A 499 17.36 9.32 -4.60
C LEU A 499 18.05 10.32 -5.53
N SER A 500 18.26 9.96 -6.80
CA SER A 500 18.81 10.86 -7.82
C SER A 500 17.90 12.06 -8.07
N PHE A 501 16.58 11.85 -8.04
CA PHE A 501 15.56 12.88 -8.13
C PHE A 501 15.59 13.82 -6.92
N LYS A 502 15.65 13.29 -5.69
CA LYS A 502 15.79 14.10 -4.47
C LYS A 502 17.09 14.91 -4.44
N LYS A 503 18.17 14.35 -4.98
CA LYS A 503 19.45 15.05 -5.12
C LYS A 503 19.36 16.21 -6.11
N SER A 504 18.79 15.98 -7.29
CA SER A 504 18.57 17.02 -8.30
C SER A 504 17.68 18.15 -7.77
N ASP A 505 16.61 17.79 -7.05
CA ASP A 505 15.70 18.73 -6.39
C ASP A 505 16.43 19.60 -5.36
N ALA A 506 17.15 18.97 -4.44
CA ALA A 506 17.87 19.70 -3.39
C ALA A 506 18.92 20.65 -4.00
N GLU A 507 19.62 20.21 -5.06
CA GLU A 507 20.57 21.05 -5.78
C GLU A 507 19.88 22.24 -6.49
N ALA A 508 18.77 22.01 -7.17
CA ALA A 508 18.01 23.06 -7.84
C ALA A 508 17.49 24.12 -6.85
N MET A 509 17.04 23.67 -5.68
CA MET A 509 16.47 24.50 -4.62
C MET A 509 17.50 25.11 -3.66
N GLY A 510 18.79 24.77 -3.82
CA GLY A 510 19.84 25.17 -2.89
C GLY A 510 19.69 24.60 -1.48
N GLN A 511 18.93 23.52 -1.32
CA GLN A 511 18.76 22.81 -0.04
C GLN A 511 19.97 21.92 0.27
N LEU A 512 20.12 21.58 1.54
CA LEU A 512 21.03 20.53 1.99
C LEU A 512 20.30 19.18 1.93
N LEU A 513 20.85 18.21 1.21
CA LEU A 513 20.34 16.83 1.21
C LEU A 513 21.13 16.00 2.22
N LEU A 514 20.43 15.45 3.21
CA LEU A 514 20.97 14.54 4.20
C LEU A 514 20.38 13.14 3.98
N ILE A 515 21.26 12.14 3.85
CA ILE A 515 20.88 10.76 3.54
C ILE A 515 21.14 9.89 4.77
N LYS A 516 20.08 9.30 5.34
CA LYS A 516 20.17 8.30 6.40
C LYS A 516 20.29 6.91 5.76
N ASP A 517 21.47 6.30 5.85
CA ASP A 517 21.76 4.92 5.46
C ASP A 517 22.62 4.21 6.53
N LEU A 518 22.05 3.20 7.20
CA LEU A 518 22.72 2.28 8.14
C LEU A 518 23.63 2.90 9.22
N GLN A 519 23.64 4.23 9.42
CA GLN A 519 24.45 4.89 10.45
C GLN A 519 23.96 4.49 11.85
N ALA A 520 24.87 4.54 12.82
CA ALA A 520 24.49 4.43 14.22
C ALA A 520 23.67 5.67 14.64
N GLU A 521 22.73 5.52 15.57
CA GLU A 521 21.82 6.61 15.96
C GLU A 521 22.58 7.85 16.49
N LEU A 522 23.69 7.66 17.21
CA LEU A 522 24.51 8.78 17.68
C LEU A 522 25.18 9.57 16.53
N GLU A 523 25.70 8.86 15.53
CA GLU A 523 26.31 9.46 14.33
C GLU A 523 25.26 10.23 13.54
N TRP A 524 24.08 9.63 13.36
CA TRP A 524 22.93 10.28 12.73
C TRP A 524 22.53 11.59 13.42
N GLN A 525 22.45 11.60 14.76
CA GLN A 525 22.09 12.80 15.52
C GLN A 525 23.14 13.91 15.36
N GLN A 526 24.43 13.56 15.29
CA GLN A 526 25.51 14.51 15.06
C GLN A 526 25.45 15.11 13.65
N GLU A 527 25.30 14.27 12.62
CA GLU A 527 25.16 14.73 11.22
C GLU A 527 23.92 15.61 11.04
N LEU A 528 22.79 15.19 11.61
CA LEU A 528 21.54 15.96 11.56
C LEU A 528 21.69 17.33 12.25
N SER A 529 22.33 17.37 13.43
CA SER A 529 22.58 18.63 14.13
C SER A 529 23.47 19.57 13.33
N GLN A 530 24.52 19.06 12.69
CA GLN A 530 25.38 19.88 11.84
C GLN A 530 24.62 20.39 10.61
N ALA A 531 23.85 19.50 9.97
CA ALA A 531 23.04 19.84 8.81
C ALA A 531 21.97 20.90 9.11
N LEU A 532 21.42 20.92 10.33
CA LEU A 532 20.48 21.96 10.77
C LEU A 532 21.14 23.34 10.90
N ASN A 533 22.38 23.42 11.39
CA ASN A 533 23.12 24.68 11.44
C ASN A 533 23.42 25.20 10.02
N ASP A 534 23.87 24.32 9.13
CA ASP A 534 24.12 24.68 7.72
C ASP A 534 22.82 25.12 7.01
N ALA A 535 21.68 24.50 7.35
CA ALA A 535 20.37 24.89 6.83
C ALA A 535 19.92 26.26 7.36
N GLU A 536 20.27 26.62 8.60
CA GLU A 536 20.05 27.95 9.16
C GLU A 536 20.84 29.02 8.42
N ASP A 537 22.13 28.77 8.17
CA ASP A 537 22.98 29.68 7.39
C ASP A 537 22.43 29.91 5.98
N ARG A 538 21.97 28.84 5.30
CA ARG A 538 21.33 28.93 3.98
C ARG A 538 20.02 29.70 4.02
N CYS A 539 19.22 29.49 5.07
CA CYS A 539 17.96 30.20 5.28
C CYS A 539 18.19 31.70 5.43
N LEU A 540 19.16 32.10 6.28
CA LEU A 540 19.55 33.49 6.47
C LEU A 540 20.09 34.11 5.18
N ALA A 541 20.98 33.41 4.47
CA ALA A 541 21.53 33.86 3.19
C ALA A 541 20.46 34.04 2.10
N ASN A 542 19.39 33.23 2.12
CA ASN A 542 18.28 33.35 1.20
C ASN A 542 17.11 34.22 1.74
N HIS A 543 17.34 34.98 2.81
CA HIS A 543 16.36 35.87 3.45
C HIS A 543 15.05 35.15 3.84
N ALA A 544 15.16 33.91 4.33
CA ALA A 544 14.05 33.06 4.74
C ALA A 544 12.95 32.85 3.68
N ARG A 545 13.32 32.96 2.39
CA ARG A 545 12.42 32.70 1.26
C ARG A 545 12.16 31.21 1.09
N ALA A 546 11.25 30.84 0.18
CA ALA A 546 11.03 29.44 -0.16
C ALA A 546 12.19 28.88 -1.00
N PRO A 547 12.86 27.80 -0.58
CA PRO A 547 13.96 27.23 -1.36
C PRO A 547 13.50 26.66 -2.71
N TRP A 548 12.22 26.26 -2.83
CA TRP A 548 11.62 25.85 -4.11
C TRP A 548 11.33 27.01 -5.06
N GLY A 549 11.51 28.27 -4.63
CA GLY A 549 11.30 29.44 -5.45
C GLY A 549 9.82 29.84 -5.62
N CYS A 550 9.61 30.95 -6.33
CA CYS A 550 8.28 31.47 -6.66
C CYS A 550 8.11 31.79 -8.15
N ARG A 551 9.05 31.35 -8.99
CA ARG A 551 8.96 31.53 -10.44
C ARG A 551 7.73 30.87 -11.05
N TRP A 552 7.32 29.71 -10.54
CA TRP A 552 6.09 29.02 -10.98
C TRP A 552 4.86 29.94 -10.90
N PHE A 553 4.77 30.76 -9.85
CA PHE A 553 3.63 31.64 -9.62
C PHE A 553 3.59 32.78 -10.64
N GLU A 554 4.75 33.34 -10.97
CA GLU A 554 4.85 34.39 -11.99
C GLU A 554 4.49 33.87 -13.38
N GLU A 555 4.93 32.66 -13.75
CA GLU A 555 4.56 32.02 -15.01
C GLU A 555 3.06 31.70 -15.06
N TRP A 556 2.53 31.13 -13.98
CA TRP A 556 1.10 30.88 -13.81
C TRP A 556 0.28 32.18 -13.95
N ARG A 557 0.67 33.24 -13.25
CA ARG A 557 0.02 34.54 -13.27
C ARG A 557 -0.06 35.11 -14.69
N LYS A 558 1.04 35.05 -15.44
CA LYS A 558 1.07 35.47 -16.86
C LYS A 558 0.11 34.65 -17.72
N ASN A 559 0.05 33.34 -17.50
CA ASN A 559 -0.88 32.47 -18.22
C ASN A 559 -2.34 32.81 -17.90
N VAL A 560 -2.67 33.07 -16.62
CA VAL A 560 -4.02 33.49 -16.21
C VAL A 560 -4.39 34.84 -16.80
N SER A 561 -3.50 35.84 -16.72
CA SER A 561 -3.73 37.16 -17.34
C SER A 561 -3.99 37.03 -18.84
N LYS A 562 -3.16 36.26 -19.54
CA LYS A 562 -3.34 36.01 -20.97
C LYS A 562 -4.68 35.31 -21.29
N ALA A 563 -5.07 34.30 -20.50
CA ALA A 563 -6.35 33.62 -20.67
C ALA A 563 -7.54 34.58 -20.43
N SER A 564 -7.43 35.45 -19.42
CA SER A 564 -8.43 36.48 -19.13
C SER A 564 -8.53 37.54 -20.23
N GLU A 565 -7.40 38.01 -20.77
CA GLU A 565 -7.37 38.96 -21.90
C GLU A 565 -8.02 38.37 -23.16
N LEU A 566 -7.86 37.07 -23.37
CA LEU A 566 -8.53 36.32 -24.44
C LEU A 566 -10.01 36.04 -24.16
N GLY A 567 -10.54 36.46 -23.01
CA GLY A 567 -11.94 36.25 -22.62
C GLY A 567 -12.29 34.78 -22.36
N GLN A 568 -11.29 33.97 -21.99
CA GLN A 568 -11.51 32.56 -21.67
C GLN A 568 -12.21 32.43 -20.31
N ARG A 569 -13.09 31.44 -20.20
CA ARG A 569 -13.69 31.05 -18.94
C ARG A 569 -12.63 30.36 -18.09
N LEU A 570 -12.46 30.79 -16.85
CA LEU A 570 -11.47 30.22 -15.94
C LEU A 570 -12.11 29.09 -15.10
N HIS A 571 -11.39 27.98 -14.92
CA HIS A 571 -11.86 26.79 -14.19
C HIS A 571 -10.90 26.44 -13.05
N VAL A 572 -11.45 26.19 -11.86
CA VAL A 572 -10.72 25.75 -10.66
C VAL A 572 -11.27 24.41 -10.22
N PHE A 573 -10.40 23.40 -10.14
CA PHE A 573 -10.73 22.07 -9.66
C PHE A 573 -10.32 21.88 -8.20
N TYR A 574 -11.24 21.35 -7.41
CA TYR A 574 -11.05 21.00 -6.00
C TYR A 574 -10.89 19.49 -5.83
N PHE A 575 -10.36 19.06 -4.70
CA PHE A 575 -10.38 17.66 -4.28
C PHE A 575 -11.81 17.11 -4.18
N GLU A 576 -11.94 15.80 -4.32
CA GLU A 576 -13.21 15.08 -4.30
C GLU A 576 -14.05 15.40 -3.05
N GLY A 577 -15.30 15.80 -3.28
CA GLY A 577 -16.27 16.17 -2.25
C GLY A 577 -15.99 17.52 -1.57
N CYS A 578 -14.97 18.26 -2.00
CA CYS A 578 -14.47 19.45 -1.30
C CYS A 578 -14.59 20.74 -2.11
N LYS A 579 -15.47 20.77 -3.13
CA LYS A 579 -15.73 21.95 -3.96
C LYS A 579 -15.99 23.20 -3.14
N GLY A 580 -15.22 24.25 -3.41
CA GLY A 580 -15.35 25.57 -2.79
C GLY A 580 -14.68 25.71 -1.41
N GLN A 581 -14.12 24.64 -0.85
CA GLN A 581 -13.44 24.64 0.45
C GLN A 581 -11.95 24.99 0.32
N GLY A 582 -11.35 25.53 1.38
CA GLY A 582 -9.90 25.79 1.42
C GLY A 582 -9.45 27.18 0.92
N LYS A 583 -10.38 28.11 0.69
CA LYS A 583 -10.08 29.48 0.24
C LYS A 583 -9.48 30.31 1.38
N VAL A 584 -8.50 31.14 1.05
CA VAL A 584 -7.83 32.05 1.99
C VAL A 584 -7.75 33.44 1.36
N ALA A 585 -7.86 34.50 2.16
CA ALA A 585 -7.63 35.85 1.68
C ALA A 585 -6.14 36.04 1.33
N TRP A 586 -5.85 36.80 0.27
CA TRP A 586 -4.47 36.94 -0.24
C TRP A 586 -3.49 37.49 0.80
N ASP A 587 -3.92 38.45 1.61
CA ASP A 587 -3.16 39.08 2.68
C ASP A 587 -2.88 38.15 3.87
N GLN A 588 -3.64 37.05 3.99
CA GLN A 588 -3.47 36.03 5.02
C GLN A 588 -2.57 34.86 4.58
N LEU A 589 -2.21 34.75 3.30
CA LEU A 589 -1.32 33.69 2.81
C LEU A 589 0.06 33.63 3.51
N PRO A 590 0.71 34.74 3.87
CA PRO A 590 1.99 34.69 4.58
C PRO A 590 1.89 34.04 5.97
N ASP A 591 0.71 34.04 6.58
CA ASP A 591 0.48 33.49 7.91
C ASP A 591 0.54 31.96 7.86
N LYS A 592 1.43 31.38 8.66
CA LYS A 592 1.62 29.93 8.74
C LYS A 592 0.43 29.24 9.42
N GLU A 593 -0.09 29.82 10.51
CA GLU A 593 -1.16 29.22 11.29
C GLU A 593 -2.46 29.19 10.49
N VAL A 594 -2.79 30.27 9.79
CA VAL A 594 -3.96 30.32 8.89
C VAL A 594 -3.84 29.25 7.81
N ARG A 595 -2.68 29.12 7.16
CA ARG A 595 -2.47 28.09 6.13
C ARG A 595 -2.61 26.67 6.68
N GLU A 596 -2.08 26.40 7.87
CA GLU A 596 -2.17 25.07 8.50
C GLU A 596 -3.62 24.73 8.88
N GLN A 597 -4.35 25.69 9.48
CA GLN A 597 -5.77 25.53 9.80
C GLN A 597 -6.62 25.26 8.57
N VAL A 598 -6.40 26.03 7.49
CA VAL A 598 -7.16 25.86 6.26
C VAL A 598 -6.84 24.54 5.59
N ARG A 599 -5.56 24.13 5.54
CA ARG A 599 -5.13 22.86 4.94
C ARG A 599 -5.73 21.63 5.61
N ALA A 600 -5.99 21.68 6.92
CA ALA A 600 -6.60 20.56 7.65
C ALA A 600 -8.02 20.21 7.12
N CYS A 601 -8.70 21.15 6.47
CA CYS A 601 -10.05 20.96 5.92
C CYS A 601 -10.16 21.50 4.48
N SER A 602 -9.06 21.53 3.73
CA SER A 602 -9.00 22.19 2.42
C SER A 602 -9.40 21.26 1.28
N GLY A 603 -10.19 21.77 0.33
CA GLY A 603 -10.38 21.19 -0.99
C GLY A 603 -9.30 21.58 -2.01
N LEU A 604 -8.31 22.36 -1.60
CA LEU A 604 -7.22 22.89 -2.43
C LEU A 604 -5.86 22.41 -1.94
N GLY A 605 -4.97 22.11 -2.88
CA GLY A 605 -3.55 21.91 -2.62
C GLY A 605 -2.81 23.19 -2.19
N ALA A 606 -1.54 23.02 -1.81
CA ALA A 606 -0.72 24.13 -1.28
C ALA A 606 -0.52 25.28 -2.28
N SER A 607 -0.20 24.99 -3.55
CA SER A 607 -0.10 26.01 -4.61
C SER A 607 -1.47 26.57 -4.97
N GLN A 608 -2.47 25.70 -5.09
CA GLN A 608 -3.85 26.06 -5.45
C GLN A 608 -4.47 27.08 -4.49
N THR A 609 -4.15 26.98 -3.19
CA THR A 609 -4.61 27.95 -2.19
C THR A 609 -4.19 29.38 -2.57
N ALA A 610 -2.93 29.55 -3.00
CA ALA A 610 -2.43 30.85 -3.44
C ALA A 610 -3.00 31.29 -4.79
N GLU A 611 -3.16 30.35 -5.73
CA GLU A 611 -3.77 30.59 -7.04
C GLU A 611 -5.19 31.15 -6.89
N VAL A 612 -6.04 30.49 -6.10
CA VAL A 612 -7.43 30.91 -5.86
C VAL A 612 -7.51 32.23 -5.09
N ALA A 613 -6.67 32.42 -4.06
CA ALA A 613 -6.58 33.67 -3.33
C ALA A 613 -6.21 34.85 -4.25
N TYR A 614 -5.31 34.64 -5.23
CA TYR A 614 -4.94 35.66 -6.20
C TYR A 614 -6.08 35.99 -7.17
N LEU A 615 -6.81 34.98 -7.66
CA LEU A 615 -8.00 35.20 -8.49
C LEU A 615 -9.04 36.06 -7.77
N HIS A 616 -9.26 35.80 -6.47
CA HIS A 616 -10.16 36.59 -5.61
C HIS A 616 -9.67 38.02 -5.45
N ARG A 617 -8.38 38.21 -5.18
CA ARG A 617 -7.77 39.54 -5.05
C ARG A 617 -7.96 40.39 -6.31
N LEU A 618 -7.86 39.78 -7.50
CA LEU A 618 -8.07 40.49 -8.76
C LEU A 618 -9.55 40.63 -9.15
N GLY A 619 -10.47 40.00 -8.43
CA GLY A 619 -11.90 39.98 -8.79
C GLY A 619 -12.17 39.20 -10.09
N LEU A 620 -11.32 38.24 -10.45
CA LEU A 620 -11.52 37.40 -11.64
C LEU A 620 -12.58 36.33 -11.35
N SER A 621 -13.59 36.25 -12.21
CA SER A 621 -14.61 35.21 -12.12
C SER A 621 -14.09 33.87 -12.66
N TYR A 622 -14.45 32.79 -12.00
CA TYR A 622 -14.09 31.44 -12.38
C TYR A 622 -15.19 30.45 -11.99
N VAL A 623 -15.22 29.30 -12.64
CA VAL A 623 -16.16 28.20 -12.35
C VAL A 623 -15.46 27.18 -11.45
N GLU A 624 -16.14 26.80 -10.37
CA GLU A 624 -15.65 25.84 -9.38
C GLU A 624 -16.15 24.44 -9.73
N HIS A 625 -15.23 23.48 -9.78
CA HIS A 625 -15.51 22.08 -10.12
C HIS A 625 -15.03 21.15 -9.03
N ASP A 626 -15.77 20.09 -8.79
CA ASP A 626 -15.21 18.92 -8.13
C ASP A 626 -14.32 18.18 -9.13
N ILE A 627 -13.26 17.50 -8.67
CA ILE A 627 -12.43 16.69 -9.57
C ILE A 627 -13.22 15.61 -10.29
N THR A 628 -14.32 15.11 -9.72
CA THR A 628 -15.19 14.14 -10.39
C THR A 628 -15.84 14.70 -11.65
N ASP A 629 -16.00 16.03 -11.74
CA ASP A 629 -16.62 16.72 -12.87
C ASP A 629 -15.67 16.84 -14.08
N PHE A 630 -14.38 16.54 -13.89
CA PHE A 630 -13.34 16.72 -14.93
C PHE A 630 -13.64 15.94 -16.21
N LYS A 631 -14.03 14.67 -16.09
CA LYS A 631 -14.30 13.81 -17.25
C LYS A 631 -15.48 14.33 -18.08
N GLU A 632 -16.53 14.81 -17.41
CA GLU A 632 -17.69 15.40 -18.08
C GLU A 632 -17.29 16.67 -18.84
N MET A 633 -16.57 17.58 -18.20
CA MET A 633 -16.08 18.82 -18.82
C MET A 633 -15.20 18.56 -20.04
N MET A 634 -14.28 17.58 -19.95
CA MET A 634 -13.44 17.23 -21.08
C MET A 634 -14.25 16.61 -22.24
N SER A 635 -15.28 15.82 -21.92
CA SER A 635 -16.13 15.19 -22.94
C SER A 635 -17.04 16.18 -23.67
N SER A 636 -17.58 17.19 -22.98
CA SER A 636 -18.47 18.19 -23.57
C SER A 636 -17.73 19.07 -24.58
N ASN A 637 -16.46 19.37 -24.31
CA ASN A 637 -15.65 20.28 -25.12
C ASN A 637 -15.01 19.59 -26.34
N CYS A 638 -14.92 18.26 -26.36
CA CYS A 638 -14.37 17.51 -27.49
C CYS A 638 -15.38 17.22 -28.60
N SER A 639 -16.67 17.54 -28.46
CA SER A 639 -17.68 17.31 -29.52
C SER A 639 -17.60 18.39 -30.61
N PRO A 640 -17.10 18.09 -31.82
CA PRO A 640 -16.94 19.09 -32.89
C PRO A 640 -18.28 19.60 -33.45
N ALA A 641 -19.37 18.91 -33.14
CA ALA A 641 -20.67 19.08 -33.79
C ALA A 641 -21.56 20.19 -33.20
N SER A 642 -21.16 20.82 -32.08
CA SER A 642 -21.96 21.86 -31.42
C SER A 642 -21.28 23.23 -31.40
N TRP A 643 -20.63 23.62 -32.50
CA TRP A 643 -20.26 25.02 -32.74
C TRP A 643 -21.39 25.74 -33.50
N PRO A 644 -22.53 26.13 -32.89
CA PRO A 644 -23.51 26.93 -33.57
C PRO A 644 -23.01 28.37 -33.68
N ASN A 645 -23.55 29.07 -34.68
CA ASN A 645 -23.42 30.47 -35.07
C ASN A 645 -23.53 31.56 -33.96
N GLU A 646 -23.40 31.26 -32.67
CA GLU A 646 -23.49 32.24 -31.57
C GLU A 646 -22.42 33.34 -31.65
N GLN A 647 -21.25 33.03 -32.22
CA GLN A 647 -20.19 34.02 -32.45
C GLN A 647 -20.56 35.01 -33.57
N LYS A 648 -21.40 34.59 -34.53
CA LYS A 648 -21.95 35.45 -35.58
C LYS A 648 -22.98 36.43 -35.01
N ASN A 649 -23.78 36.01 -34.03
CA ASN A 649 -24.77 36.87 -33.38
C ASN A 649 -24.15 37.88 -32.40
N ARG A 650 -23.09 37.53 -31.65
CA ARG A 650 -22.41 38.49 -30.76
C ARG A 650 -21.66 39.60 -31.50
N ASN A 651 -21.11 39.31 -32.68
CA ASN A 651 -20.48 40.35 -33.51
C ASN A 651 -21.53 41.26 -34.15
N LEU A 652 -22.69 40.72 -34.57
CA LEU A 652 -23.80 41.54 -35.07
C LEU A 652 -24.41 42.47 -33.99
N SER A 653 -24.42 42.08 -32.72
CA SER A 653 -24.87 42.96 -31.63
C SER A 653 -23.86 44.05 -31.27
N ARG A 654 -22.55 43.81 -31.47
CA ARG A 654 -21.49 44.81 -31.26
C ARG A 654 -21.35 45.80 -32.42
N GLU A 655 -21.78 45.44 -33.63
CA GLU A 655 -21.87 46.38 -34.76
C GLU A 655 -23.20 47.17 -34.76
N ALA A 656 -24.18 46.75 -33.97
CA ALA A 656 -25.47 47.43 -33.80
C ALA A 656 -25.53 48.34 -32.54
N SER A 657 -24.43 48.46 -31.80
CA SER A 657 -24.24 49.36 -30.65
C SER A 657 -23.13 50.36 -30.99
#